data_AF-A0A1M7Q841-F1
#
_entry.id   AF-A0A1M7Q841-F1
#
_cell.length_a   1.000
_cell.length_b   1.000
_cell.length_c   1.000
_cell.angle_alpha   90.00
_cell.angle_beta   90.00
_cell.angle_gamma   90.00
#
_symmetry.space_group_name_H-M   'P 1'
#
loop_
_entity.id
_entity.type
_entity.pdbx_description
1 polymer ?
#
loop_
_entity_poly.entity_id
_entity_poly.type
_entity_poly.pdbx_seq_one_letter_code
_entity_poly.pdbx_strand_id
1 'polypeptide(L)'
;MSTQTDLAELYTTFFNRAPDAGGLTYWTNAITTGQLTLAQIAENWTTQQPEGQAAFPATLTDAQFVEKVYGNILGRTSDADGAQYWLDQLGNGTLSRDSFALTLINGAKANTSAQGVLDNTLITNKATVGVAYADKGLNDTTLGAKVLSSVSTDAASVSGTLAIISLIPSATAGQTAAVLASANQLLTNLATLITTAPGEVADASTYLQTLASGATSSTNIVTLLDNASTLLTSAATNPAALDNPAVQGSAAVVVATPGTGGGGTPTPTFTVTEDLNGALTFGGTATGDITFTVTNGEATFLRGGVAATPAIDVSTITDTGGVAVKLAANVTGLSFADATKLTSLTNVDLNNKTLSLTGVQASDVAGALALTGVIAVAAASGDAATALTLNAESLSKVSGFTNITLADTSATINTNLAALLSNANVLAIDSTENTTAINLTAAQGALTANTDKLAAGDQITVVDTSANINSNLTALLADAKIDSIDSSQNTTALNLTAAQGALTANTAKLAAGDQITIVDTSANINGNLTVLLADAKIDSIDSSENTTALNLTAAQGALTANTAKLAAGDQITVVDTSANINSNLTALLADAKIDSIDSSENTTAINLTAAQGALTANTAKLAAGDQITVVDTSANINSNLTALLADAKIDSINSSENTVAIDLTKAQATTANLLKLSADDLVTLNAAGGDSFSFLTNVDKVNTGASNVTGAASTSAATVDGTAGNQWFFAANVGGVSTADELTFYNTATSSAEKIVLSGVTSVSLDTAGVFNLTLEVV
;
A
#
# COMPACT_ATOMS: atom_id res chain seq x y z
N MET A 1 -34.59 25.73 51.86
CA MET A 1 -34.01 24.41 51.60
C MET A 1 -33.36 23.91 52.87
N SER A 2 -33.18 22.58 52.99
CA SER A 2 -32.54 22.01 54.17
C SER A 2 -31.01 22.13 54.05
N THR A 3 -30.30 22.21 55.18
CA THR A 3 -28.82 22.21 55.20
C THR A 3 -28.23 21.02 54.45
N GLN A 4 -28.91 19.87 54.46
CA GLN A 4 -28.49 18.67 53.74
C GLN A 4 -28.61 18.82 52.22
N THR A 5 -29.66 19.49 51.74
CA THR A 5 -29.86 19.78 50.31
C THR A 5 -28.75 20.69 49.80
N ASP A 6 -28.44 21.77 50.52
CA ASP A 6 -27.40 22.72 50.12
C ASP A 6 -26.01 22.04 50.08
N LEU A 7 -25.74 21.12 51.02
CA LEU A 7 -24.53 20.30 51.01
C LEU A 7 -24.50 19.31 49.84
N ALA A 8 -25.61 18.64 49.52
CA ALA A 8 -25.68 17.71 48.38
C ALA A 8 -25.45 18.41 47.03
N GLU A 9 -25.95 19.64 46.87
CA GLU A 9 -25.66 20.49 45.71
C GLU A 9 -24.16 20.82 45.64
N LEU A 10 -23.53 21.12 46.77
CA LEU A 10 -22.10 21.39 46.84
C LEU A 10 -21.26 20.15 46.50
N TYR A 11 -21.65 18.98 47.01
CA TYR A 11 -21.00 17.69 46.71
C TYR A 11 -21.06 17.39 45.21
N THR A 12 -22.23 17.59 44.61
CA THR A 12 -22.41 17.45 43.16
C THR A 12 -21.47 18.38 42.41
N THR A 13 -21.40 19.64 42.84
CA THR A 13 -20.64 20.70 42.16
C THR A 13 -19.14 20.43 42.15
N PHE A 14 -18.56 20.06 43.29
CA PHE A 14 -17.12 19.82 43.39
C PHE A 14 -16.72 18.38 43.01
N PHE A 15 -17.48 17.37 43.42
CA PHE A 15 -17.05 15.97 43.33
C PHE A 15 -17.79 15.15 42.28
N ASN A 16 -18.84 15.70 41.66
CA ASN A 16 -19.70 15.00 40.69
C ASN A 16 -20.24 13.65 41.21
N ARG A 17 -20.53 13.59 42.52
CA ARG A 17 -21.10 12.42 43.20
C ARG A 17 -22.03 12.82 44.32
N ALA A 18 -22.93 11.92 44.69
CA ALA A 18 -23.75 12.06 45.89
C ALA A 18 -22.85 12.12 47.15
N PRO A 19 -23.29 12.85 48.19
CA PRO A 19 -22.61 12.81 49.48
C PRO A 19 -22.69 11.40 50.08
N ASP A 20 -21.59 10.90 50.63
CA ASP A 20 -21.62 9.69 51.47
C ASP A 20 -22.28 9.99 52.82
N ALA A 21 -22.88 8.97 53.45
CA ALA A 21 -23.64 9.12 54.68
C ALA A 21 -22.82 9.72 55.83
N GLY A 22 -21.57 9.26 55.99
CA GLY A 22 -20.64 9.78 56.99
C GLY A 22 -20.29 11.25 56.75
N GLY A 23 -19.92 11.59 55.52
CA GLY A 23 -19.60 12.95 55.08
C GLY A 23 -20.77 13.91 55.26
N LEU A 24 -21.97 13.57 54.78
CA LEU A 24 -23.15 14.44 54.92
C LEU A 24 -23.45 14.73 56.39
N THR A 25 -23.38 13.71 57.23
CA THR A 25 -23.60 13.84 58.69
C THR A 25 -22.57 14.78 59.31
N TYR A 26 -21.28 14.59 58.99
CA TYR A 26 -20.20 15.42 59.52
C TYR A 26 -20.37 16.90 59.15
N TRP A 27 -20.56 17.20 57.86
CA TRP A 27 -20.68 18.58 57.39
C TRP A 27 -21.98 19.24 57.86
N THR A 28 -23.08 18.48 57.95
CA THR A 28 -24.34 18.99 58.51
C THR A 28 -24.16 19.35 59.99
N ASN A 29 -23.46 18.52 60.78
CA ASN A 29 -23.14 18.82 62.17
C ASN A 29 -22.23 20.06 62.30
N ALA A 30 -21.24 20.22 61.40
CA ALA A 30 -20.38 21.39 61.39
C ALA A 30 -21.17 22.70 61.15
N ILE A 31 -22.16 22.69 60.25
CA ILE A 31 -23.04 23.84 59.99
C ILE A 31 -23.99 24.08 61.15
N THR A 32 -24.70 23.05 61.60
CA THR A 32 -25.76 23.17 62.63
C THR A 32 -25.22 23.52 64.01
N THR A 33 -23.97 23.16 64.32
CA THR A 33 -23.28 23.58 65.56
C THR A 33 -22.56 24.93 65.41
N GLY A 34 -22.60 25.55 64.23
CA GLY A 34 -21.98 26.85 63.96
C GLY A 34 -20.45 26.83 63.86
N GLN A 35 -19.83 25.65 63.71
CA GLN A 35 -18.38 25.51 63.57
C GLN A 35 -17.88 26.04 62.22
N LEU A 36 -18.63 25.79 61.15
CA LEU A 36 -18.32 26.22 59.79
C LEU A 36 -19.59 26.67 59.07
N THR A 37 -19.47 27.69 58.23
CA THR A 37 -20.52 28.07 57.26
C THR A 37 -20.40 27.24 55.98
N LEU A 38 -21.46 27.19 55.17
CA LEU A 38 -21.43 26.51 53.86
C LEU A 38 -20.30 27.03 52.96
N ALA A 39 -20.02 28.34 52.99
CA ALA A 39 -18.92 28.96 52.25
C ALA A 39 -17.54 28.48 52.75
N GLN A 40 -17.35 28.40 54.07
CA GLN A 40 -16.11 27.88 54.65
C GLN A 40 -15.91 26.38 54.36
N ILE A 41 -16.99 25.62 54.18
CA ILE A 41 -16.91 24.22 53.74
C ILE A 41 -16.47 24.13 52.28
N ALA A 42 -17.00 24.98 51.39
CA ALA A 42 -16.55 25.05 49.99
C ALA A 42 -15.06 25.42 49.88
N GLU A 43 -14.60 26.38 50.69
CA GLU A 43 -13.19 26.73 50.82
C GLU A 43 -12.36 25.55 51.35
N ASN A 44 -12.83 24.88 52.39
CA ASN A 44 -12.15 23.71 52.96
C ASN A 44 -11.99 22.58 51.93
N TRP A 45 -13.01 22.32 51.11
CA TRP A 45 -12.96 21.24 50.12
C TRP A 45 -11.95 21.50 49.01
N THR A 46 -11.78 22.75 48.58
CA THR A 46 -10.81 23.09 47.54
C THR A 46 -9.39 23.23 48.08
N THR A 47 -9.22 23.59 49.36
CA THR A 47 -7.89 23.90 49.94
C THR A 47 -7.33 22.82 50.86
N GLN A 48 -8.17 22.03 51.52
CA GLN A 48 -7.75 21.06 52.56
C GLN A 48 -8.12 19.60 52.23
N GLN A 49 -9.19 19.36 51.48
CA GLN A 49 -9.61 17.99 51.19
C GLN A 49 -8.83 17.39 50.00
N PRO A 50 -8.19 16.22 50.16
CA PRO A 50 -7.44 15.59 49.07
C PRO A 50 -8.28 15.34 47.82
N GLU A 51 -9.55 14.95 47.98
CA GLU A 51 -10.47 14.72 46.86
C GLU A 51 -10.72 16.01 46.06
N GLY A 52 -10.84 17.16 46.75
CA GLY A 52 -11.08 18.44 46.08
C GLY A 52 -9.83 19.02 45.44
N GLN A 53 -8.66 18.86 46.06
CA GLN A 53 -7.38 19.20 45.44
C GLN A 53 -7.09 18.33 44.21
N ALA A 54 -7.49 17.06 44.23
CA ALA A 54 -7.38 16.17 43.07
C ALA A 54 -8.40 16.53 41.97
N ALA A 55 -9.63 16.89 42.35
CA ALA A 55 -10.66 17.32 41.39
C ALA A 55 -10.32 18.68 40.76
N PHE A 56 -9.70 19.59 41.51
CA PHE A 56 -9.35 20.94 41.08
C PHE A 56 -7.90 21.27 41.45
N PRO A 57 -6.91 20.72 40.74
CA PRO A 57 -5.51 21.01 41.00
C PRO A 57 -5.20 22.48 40.75
N ALA A 58 -4.19 23.02 41.43
CA ALA A 58 -3.76 24.41 41.26
C ALA A 58 -3.34 24.75 39.82
N THR A 59 -3.00 23.75 39.01
CA THR A 59 -2.66 23.88 37.59
C THR A 59 -3.86 24.04 36.66
N LEU A 60 -5.08 23.82 37.15
CA LEU A 60 -6.31 23.96 36.36
C LEU A 60 -6.56 25.44 36.05
N THR A 61 -6.77 25.80 34.78
CA THR A 61 -7.07 27.20 34.40
C THR A 61 -8.48 27.60 34.84
N ASP A 62 -8.77 28.90 34.94
CA ASP A 62 -10.12 29.36 35.30
C ASP A 62 -11.17 28.92 34.28
N ALA A 63 -10.83 28.89 32.99
CA ALA A 63 -11.71 28.39 31.94
C ALA A 63 -12.03 26.90 32.12
N GLN A 64 -11.01 26.08 32.40
CA GLN A 64 -11.20 24.65 32.68
C GLN A 64 -11.97 24.42 33.99
N PHE A 65 -11.76 25.28 34.99
CA PHE A 65 -12.50 25.25 36.25
C PHE A 65 -13.99 25.53 36.04
N VAL A 66 -14.33 26.62 35.34
CA VAL A 66 -15.72 26.99 35.03
C VAL A 66 -16.42 25.86 34.25
N GLU A 67 -15.83 25.35 33.18
CA GLU A 67 -16.43 24.27 32.38
C GLU A 67 -16.64 22.99 33.19
N LYS A 68 -15.68 22.62 34.04
CA LYS A 68 -15.79 21.42 34.87
C LYS A 68 -16.94 21.53 35.88
N VAL A 69 -17.06 22.70 36.52
CA VAL A 69 -18.16 22.95 37.47
C VAL A 69 -19.51 22.96 36.74
N TYR A 70 -19.60 23.60 35.57
CA TYR A 70 -20.79 23.57 34.71
C TYR A 70 -21.22 22.15 34.34
N GLY A 71 -20.28 21.31 33.90
CA GLY A 71 -20.54 19.91 33.57
C GLY A 71 -21.04 19.11 34.78
N ASN A 72 -20.43 19.29 35.95
CA ASN A 72 -20.80 18.57 37.17
C ASN A 72 -22.23 18.89 37.63
N ILE A 73 -22.54 20.19 37.84
CA ILE A 73 -23.80 20.59 38.47
C ILE A 73 -24.94 20.77 37.45
N LEU A 74 -24.67 21.36 36.29
CA LEU A 74 -25.67 21.68 35.27
C LEU A 74 -25.78 20.64 34.15
N GLY A 75 -24.83 19.71 34.03
CA GLY A 75 -24.87 18.65 33.02
C GLY A 75 -24.72 19.16 31.58
N ARG A 76 -24.21 20.38 31.39
CA ARG A 76 -24.03 21.04 30.10
C ARG A 76 -22.77 21.90 30.09
N THR A 77 -22.27 22.22 28.90
CA THR A 77 -21.20 23.23 28.73
C THR A 77 -21.72 24.63 29.02
N SER A 78 -20.82 25.53 29.42
CA SER A 78 -21.22 26.93 29.60
C SER A 78 -21.53 27.61 28.27
N ASP A 79 -22.47 28.54 28.27
CA ASP A 79 -22.73 29.44 27.14
C ASP A 79 -21.66 30.53 27.08
N ALA A 80 -21.38 31.07 25.88
CA ALA A 80 -20.27 31.99 25.68
C ALA A 80 -20.32 33.23 26.59
N ASP A 81 -21.51 33.80 26.78
CA ASP A 81 -21.71 34.99 27.61
C ASP A 81 -21.56 34.65 29.11
N GLY A 82 -22.11 33.53 29.56
CA GLY A 82 -21.93 33.03 30.92
C GLY A 82 -20.47 32.69 31.23
N ALA A 83 -19.78 31.99 30.33
CA ALA A 83 -18.36 31.68 30.44
C ALA A 83 -17.53 32.96 30.65
N GLN A 84 -17.75 33.96 29.78
CA GLN A 84 -17.04 35.22 29.83
C GLN A 84 -17.32 35.99 31.13
N TYR A 85 -18.59 36.05 31.55
CA TYR A 85 -18.96 36.68 32.81
C TYR A 85 -18.20 36.07 33.99
N TRP A 86 -18.14 34.73 34.07
CA TRP A 86 -17.46 34.04 35.16
C TRP A 86 -15.94 34.19 35.12
N LEU A 87 -15.36 34.15 33.93
CA LEU A 87 -13.93 34.42 33.73
C LEU A 87 -13.55 35.84 34.16
N ASP A 88 -14.40 36.83 33.87
CA ASP A 88 -14.17 38.21 34.31
C ASP A 88 -14.28 38.34 35.84
N GLN A 89 -15.21 37.62 36.49
CA GLN A 89 -15.33 37.64 37.96
C GLN A 89 -14.12 36.99 38.65
N LEU A 90 -13.62 35.87 38.11
CA LEU A 90 -12.44 35.16 38.64
C LEU A 90 -11.15 35.92 38.35
N GLY A 91 -10.95 36.38 37.11
CA GLY A 91 -9.73 37.08 36.67
C GLY A 91 -9.50 38.44 37.34
N ASN A 92 -10.58 39.14 37.70
CA ASN A 92 -10.51 40.40 38.45
C ASN A 92 -10.39 40.21 39.97
N GLY A 93 -10.44 38.96 40.47
CA GLY A 93 -10.40 38.65 41.89
C GLY A 93 -11.65 39.05 42.67
N THR A 94 -12.73 39.41 41.97
CA THR A 94 -14.05 39.73 42.58
C THR A 94 -14.68 38.50 43.21
N LEU A 95 -14.39 37.32 42.66
CA LEU A 95 -14.86 36.03 43.15
C LEU A 95 -13.68 35.07 43.22
N SER A 96 -13.60 34.29 44.31
CA SER A 96 -12.65 33.19 44.45
C SER A 96 -13.26 31.88 43.94
N ARG A 97 -12.44 30.89 43.59
CA ARG A 97 -12.94 29.59 43.09
C ARG A 97 -13.83 28.86 44.09
N ASP A 98 -13.56 29.02 45.38
CA ASP A 98 -14.37 28.50 46.48
C ASP A 98 -15.76 29.16 46.56
N SER A 99 -15.85 30.48 46.35
CA SER A 99 -17.11 31.23 46.37
C SER A 99 -17.89 31.18 45.04
N PHE A 100 -17.23 30.81 43.95
CA PHE A 100 -17.83 30.61 42.64
C PHE A 100 -18.93 29.55 42.65
N ALA A 101 -18.66 28.37 43.23
CA ALA A 101 -19.60 27.25 43.24
C ALA A 101 -20.97 27.63 43.84
N LEU A 102 -20.96 28.29 45.01
CA LEU A 102 -22.18 28.76 45.68
C LEU A 102 -22.90 29.83 44.85
N THR A 103 -22.14 30.74 44.24
CA THR A 103 -22.70 31.83 43.43
C THR A 103 -23.36 31.30 42.16
N LEU A 104 -22.75 30.30 41.51
CA LEU A 104 -23.31 29.61 40.36
C LEU A 104 -24.62 28.88 40.71
N ILE A 105 -24.61 28.08 41.79
CA ILE A 105 -25.81 27.35 42.24
C ILE A 105 -26.96 28.32 42.51
N ASN A 106 -26.71 29.38 43.28
CA ASN A 106 -27.71 30.39 43.59
C ASN A 106 -28.20 31.14 42.35
N GLY A 107 -27.29 31.46 41.42
CA GLY A 107 -27.61 32.09 40.15
C GLY A 107 -28.49 31.20 39.27
N ALA A 108 -28.15 29.92 39.15
CA ALA A 108 -28.93 28.93 38.39
C ALA A 108 -30.34 28.75 38.98
N LYS A 109 -30.47 28.68 40.31
CA LYS A 109 -31.76 28.53 41.01
C LYS A 109 -32.64 29.77 40.93
N ALA A 110 -32.05 30.96 40.79
CA ALA A 110 -32.76 32.22 40.61
C ALA A 110 -33.09 32.53 39.14
N ASN A 111 -32.49 31.84 38.18
CA ASN A 111 -32.65 32.10 36.76
C ASN A 111 -34.01 31.59 36.25
N THR A 112 -34.86 32.50 35.79
CA THR A 112 -36.21 32.21 35.30
C THR A 112 -36.30 32.01 33.78
N SER A 113 -35.16 32.03 33.06
CA SER A 113 -35.12 31.64 31.65
C SER A 113 -35.49 30.18 31.47
N ALA A 114 -35.87 29.78 30.24
CA ALA A 114 -36.21 28.38 29.95
C ALA A 114 -35.07 27.41 30.34
N GLN A 115 -33.81 27.76 30.04
CA GLN A 115 -32.66 26.97 30.46
C GLN A 115 -32.45 27.04 31.98
N GLY A 116 -32.63 28.20 32.61
CA GLY A 116 -32.52 28.35 34.06
C GLY A 116 -33.51 27.48 34.84
N VAL A 117 -34.72 27.30 34.33
CA VAL A 117 -35.71 26.38 34.92
C VAL A 117 -35.24 24.92 34.82
N LEU A 118 -34.65 24.52 33.68
CA LEU A 118 -34.07 23.18 33.51
C LEU A 118 -32.88 22.95 34.45
N ASP A 119 -31.98 23.94 34.54
CA ASP A 119 -30.81 23.91 35.42
C ASP A 119 -31.23 23.78 36.90
N ASN A 120 -32.17 24.62 37.35
CA ASN A 120 -32.72 24.55 38.71
C ASN A 120 -33.38 23.19 39.00
N THR A 121 -34.12 22.65 38.03
CA THR A 121 -34.77 21.33 38.14
C THR A 121 -33.71 20.23 38.29
N LEU A 122 -32.68 20.23 37.46
CA LEU A 122 -31.60 19.23 37.54
C LEU A 122 -30.84 19.30 38.87
N ILE A 123 -30.50 20.52 39.32
CA ILE A 123 -29.84 20.74 40.63
C ILE A 123 -30.69 20.14 41.75
N THR A 124 -31.98 20.46 41.77
CA THR A 124 -32.92 19.98 42.80
C THR A 124 -33.06 18.45 42.75
N ASN A 125 -33.14 17.88 41.55
CA ASN A 125 -33.27 16.45 41.34
C ASN A 125 -32.02 15.69 41.82
N LYS A 126 -30.82 16.16 41.46
CA LYS A 126 -29.54 15.59 41.92
C LYS A 126 -29.39 15.70 43.43
N ALA A 127 -29.75 16.84 44.03
CA ALA A 127 -29.72 17.02 45.47
C ALA A 127 -30.70 16.06 46.19
N THR A 128 -31.88 15.84 45.62
CA THR A 128 -32.90 14.93 46.18
C THR A 128 -32.38 13.49 46.25
N VAL A 129 -31.85 12.94 45.15
CA VAL A 129 -31.30 11.58 45.15
C VAL A 129 -30.00 11.47 45.95
N GLY A 130 -29.20 12.54 46.00
CA GLY A 130 -27.97 12.60 46.78
C GLY A 130 -28.22 12.53 48.28
N VAL A 131 -29.22 13.26 48.78
CA VAL A 131 -29.66 13.16 50.18
C VAL A 131 -30.25 11.77 50.45
N ALA A 132 -31.09 11.24 49.56
CA ALA A 132 -31.65 9.90 49.73
C ALA A 132 -30.58 8.80 49.79
N TYR A 133 -29.51 8.93 49.01
CA TYR A 133 -28.35 8.02 49.04
C TYR A 133 -27.64 8.04 50.41
N ALA A 134 -27.38 9.24 50.93
CA ALA A 134 -26.78 9.42 52.25
C ALA A 134 -27.69 8.95 53.39
N ASP A 135 -28.99 9.29 53.36
CA ASP A 135 -30.00 8.88 54.34
C ASP A 135 -30.16 7.36 54.39
N LYS A 136 -29.89 6.67 53.28
CA LYS A 136 -29.88 5.21 53.21
C LYS A 136 -28.67 4.58 53.93
N GLY A 137 -27.68 5.39 54.33
CA GLY A 137 -26.47 4.94 55.02
C GLY A 137 -25.36 4.47 54.07
N LEU A 138 -25.40 4.87 52.79
CA LEU A 138 -24.46 4.44 51.77
C LEU A 138 -23.20 5.32 51.74
N ASN A 139 -22.03 4.71 51.55
CA ASN A 139 -20.74 5.41 51.57
C ASN A 139 -19.84 5.10 50.36
N ASP A 140 -20.33 4.34 49.39
CA ASP A 140 -19.57 4.00 48.17
C ASP A 140 -19.54 5.21 47.21
N THR A 141 -18.36 5.76 46.94
CA THR A 141 -18.24 6.96 46.10
C THR A 141 -18.51 6.68 44.62
N THR A 142 -18.25 5.46 44.15
CA THR A 142 -18.52 5.04 42.77
C THR A 142 -20.02 4.94 42.53
N LEU A 143 -20.72 4.30 43.46
CA LEU A 143 -22.18 4.22 43.45
C LEU A 143 -22.80 5.62 43.57
N GLY A 144 -22.24 6.48 44.42
CA GLY A 144 -22.68 7.87 44.57
C GLY A 144 -22.56 8.70 43.30
N ALA A 145 -21.53 8.47 42.48
CA ALA A 145 -21.42 9.08 41.15
C ALA A 145 -22.50 8.56 40.19
N LYS A 146 -22.78 7.25 40.22
CA LYS A 146 -23.83 6.63 39.39
C LYS A 146 -25.22 7.13 39.73
N VAL A 147 -25.53 7.33 41.02
CA VAL A 147 -26.79 7.94 41.48
C VAL A 147 -27.03 9.31 40.86
N LEU A 148 -26.01 10.16 40.74
CA LEU A 148 -26.19 11.47 40.11
C LEU A 148 -26.32 11.37 38.58
N SER A 149 -25.64 10.42 37.94
CA SER A 149 -25.71 10.23 36.50
C SER A 149 -27.03 9.59 36.03
N SER A 150 -27.77 8.91 36.91
CA SER A 150 -29.07 8.30 36.61
C SER A 150 -30.26 9.24 36.76
N VAL A 151 -30.01 10.56 36.81
CA VAL A 151 -31.03 11.59 37.01
C VAL A 151 -30.92 12.68 35.95
N SER A 152 -32.07 13.10 35.43
CA SER A 152 -32.23 14.20 34.48
C SER A 152 -33.25 15.23 35.00
N THR A 153 -33.69 16.15 34.14
CA THR A 153 -34.81 17.06 34.43
C THR A 153 -36.17 16.35 34.49
N ASP A 154 -36.25 15.10 34.04
CA ASP A 154 -37.47 14.29 34.12
C ASP A 154 -37.67 13.72 35.53
N ALA A 155 -38.85 13.97 36.11
CA ALA A 155 -39.24 13.44 37.42
C ALA A 155 -39.25 11.90 37.46
N ALA A 156 -39.51 11.21 36.34
CA ALA A 156 -39.47 9.75 36.28
C ALA A 156 -38.07 9.18 36.57
N SER A 157 -37.02 9.87 36.12
CA SER A 157 -35.62 9.48 36.39
C SER A 157 -35.28 9.55 37.89
N VAL A 158 -35.83 10.56 38.59
CA VAL A 158 -35.70 10.71 40.05
C VAL A 158 -36.40 9.56 40.75
N SER A 159 -37.67 9.29 40.42
CA SER A 159 -38.45 8.22 41.02
C SER A 159 -37.81 6.84 40.80
N GLY A 160 -37.27 6.58 39.60
CA GLY A 160 -36.55 5.33 39.29
C GLY A 160 -35.26 5.20 40.10
N THR A 161 -34.47 6.26 40.18
CA THR A 161 -33.23 6.27 40.98
C THR A 161 -33.52 6.09 42.47
N LEU A 162 -34.53 6.77 43.02
CA LEU A 162 -34.97 6.60 44.41
C LEU A 162 -35.45 5.17 44.68
N ALA A 163 -36.17 4.56 43.74
CA ALA A 163 -36.58 3.16 43.87
C ALA A 163 -35.37 2.22 43.95
N ILE A 164 -34.34 2.42 43.12
CA ILE A 164 -33.09 1.63 43.18
C ILE A 164 -32.38 1.83 44.52
N ILE A 165 -32.21 3.08 44.99
CA ILE A 165 -31.62 3.37 46.30
C ILE A 165 -32.41 2.68 47.41
N SER A 166 -33.74 2.68 47.32
CA SER A 166 -34.60 2.07 48.34
C SER A 166 -34.48 0.55 48.45
N LEU A 167 -34.13 -0.14 47.35
CA LEU A 167 -33.91 -1.59 47.28
C LEU A 167 -32.60 -2.03 47.95
N ILE A 168 -31.62 -1.13 48.07
CA ILE A 168 -30.37 -1.42 48.78
C ILE A 168 -30.67 -1.53 50.28
N PRO A 169 -30.19 -2.53 51.03
CA PRO A 169 -30.41 -2.60 52.46
C PRO A 169 -29.79 -1.42 53.23
N SER A 170 -30.53 -0.84 54.18
CA SER A 170 -30.01 0.25 55.03
C SER A 170 -28.99 -0.22 56.08
N ALA A 171 -29.11 -1.49 56.53
CA ALA A 171 -28.14 -2.08 57.43
C ALA A 171 -26.83 -2.39 56.70
N THR A 172 -25.70 -1.93 57.23
CA THR A 172 -24.36 -2.14 56.65
C THR A 172 -24.08 -3.63 56.35
N ALA A 173 -24.56 -4.55 57.18
CA ALA A 173 -24.41 -5.99 56.95
C ALA A 173 -25.11 -6.51 55.67
N GLY A 174 -26.18 -5.84 55.22
CA GLY A 174 -26.90 -6.16 53.99
C GLY A 174 -26.33 -5.48 52.74
N GLN A 175 -25.47 -4.47 52.90
CA GLN A 175 -24.76 -3.78 51.81
C GLN A 175 -23.56 -4.61 51.34
N THR A 176 -23.82 -5.85 50.94
CA THR A 176 -22.75 -6.76 50.45
C THR A 176 -22.19 -6.27 49.11
N ALA A 177 -20.95 -6.67 48.80
CA ALA A 177 -20.32 -6.32 47.52
C ALA A 177 -21.17 -6.72 46.30
N ALA A 178 -21.87 -7.84 46.36
CA ALA A 178 -22.77 -8.29 45.29
C ALA A 178 -23.97 -7.34 45.12
N VAL A 179 -24.63 -6.93 46.21
CA VAL A 179 -25.75 -5.99 46.16
C VAL A 179 -25.30 -4.64 45.62
N LEU A 180 -24.16 -4.12 46.08
CA LEU A 180 -23.63 -2.84 45.61
C LEU A 180 -23.22 -2.89 44.13
N ALA A 181 -22.63 -4.00 43.68
CA ALA A 181 -22.29 -4.21 42.27
C ALA A 181 -23.54 -4.26 41.37
N SER A 182 -24.56 -5.03 41.75
CA SER A 182 -25.83 -5.10 41.00
C SER A 182 -26.56 -3.76 40.98
N ALA A 183 -26.57 -3.01 42.09
CA ALA A 183 -27.17 -1.67 42.14
C ALA A 183 -26.40 -0.68 41.26
N ASN A 184 -25.07 -0.73 41.26
CA ASN A 184 -24.23 0.10 40.40
C ASN A 184 -24.48 -0.19 38.91
N GLN A 185 -24.62 -1.46 38.54
CA GLN A 185 -24.94 -1.86 37.17
C GLN A 185 -26.34 -1.39 36.76
N LEU A 186 -27.34 -1.54 37.64
CA LEU A 186 -28.69 -1.09 37.37
C LEU A 186 -28.78 0.44 37.20
N LEU A 187 -28.11 1.22 38.05
CA LEU A 187 -28.03 2.68 37.91
C LEU A 187 -27.31 3.08 36.61
N THR A 188 -26.27 2.34 36.21
CA THR A 188 -25.59 2.56 34.94
C THR A 188 -26.54 2.34 33.76
N ASN A 189 -27.32 1.26 33.78
CA ASN A 189 -28.29 0.98 32.72
C ASN A 189 -29.44 1.98 32.69
N LEU A 190 -29.88 2.48 33.85
CA LEU A 190 -30.87 3.56 33.91
C LEU A 190 -30.32 4.87 33.33
N ALA A 191 -29.07 5.23 33.66
CA ALA A 191 -28.41 6.39 33.06
C ALA A 191 -28.29 6.26 31.52
N THR A 192 -27.95 5.07 31.02
CA THR A 192 -27.96 4.79 29.58
C THR A 192 -29.35 4.97 28.99
N LEU A 193 -30.39 4.38 29.59
CA LEU A 193 -31.77 4.46 29.10
C LEU A 193 -32.25 5.92 28.99
N ILE A 194 -31.94 6.77 29.98
CA ILE A 194 -32.27 8.21 29.96
C ILE A 194 -31.73 8.90 28.72
N THR A 195 -30.55 8.49 28.24
CA THR A 195 -29.90 9.08 27.05
C THR A 195 -30.32 8.41 25.75
N THR A 196 -30.52 7.09 25.72
CA THR A 196 -30.73 6.32 24.48
C THR A 196 -32.19 6.10 24.14
N ALA A 197 -33.08 6.01 25.14
CA ALA A 197 -34.51 5.77 24.95
C ALA A 197 -35.34 6.56 26.00
N PRO A 198 -35.34 7.91 25.93
CA PRO A 198 -35.99 8.75 26.94
C PRO A 198 -37.51 8.50 27.08
N GLY A 199 -38.17 7.98 26.04
CA GLY A 199 -39.59 7.60 26.08
C GLY A 199 -39.88 6.45 27.06
N GLU A 200 -38.90 5.58 27.33
CA GLU A 200 -39.05 4.40 28.19
C GLU A 200 -38.76 4.71 29.67
N VAL A 201 -38.29 5.91 30.00
CA VAL A 201 -37.90 6.28 31.38
C VAL A 201 -39.10 6.25 32.32
N ALA A 202 -40.29 6.63 31.84
CA ALA A 202 -41.52 6.57 32.61
C ALA A 202 -41.92 5.11 32.96
N ASP A 203 -41.79 4.20 31.99
CA ASP A 203 -42.12 2.79 32.18
C ASP A 203 -41.07 2.09 33.05
N ALA A 204 -39.78 2.37 32.84
CA ALA A 204 -38.70 1.91 33.69
C ALA A 204 -38.89 2.39 35.14
N SER A 205 -39.28 3.64 35.33
CA SER A 205 -39.59 4.20 36.65
C SER A 205 -40.76 3.47 37.31
N THR A 206 -41.81 3.16 36.55
CA THR A 206 -42.98 2.40 37.06
C THR A 206 -42.60 0.97 37.44
N TYR A 207 -41.80 0.31 36.61
CA TYR A 207 -41.26 -1.03 36.89
C TYR A 207 -40.42 -1.02 38.18
N LEU A 208 -39.44 -0.11 38.29
CA LEU A 208 -38.54 -0.02 39.45
C LEU A 208 -39.28 0.32 40.75
N GLN A 209 -40.27 1.22 40.71
CA GLN A 209 -41.12 1.51 41.87
C GLN A 209 -41.96 0.29 42.27
N THR A 210 -42.40 -0.52 41.31
CA THR A 210 -43.10 -1.78 41.59
C THR A 210 -42.16 -2.78 42.27
N LEU A 211 -40.90 -2.87 41.85
CA LEU A 211 -39.90 -3.70 42.53
C LEU A 211 -39.68 -3.24 43.98
N ALA A 212 -39.47 -1.94 44.17
CA ALA A 212 -39.22 -1.34 45.48
C ALA A 212 -40.38 -1.54 46.46
N SER A 213 -41.62 -1.41 45.97
CA SER A 213 -42.83 -1.60 46.81
C SER A 213 -43.17 -3.07 47.06
N GLY A 214 -42.82 -3.97 46.14
CA GLY A 214 -43.06 -5.40 46.28
C GLY A 214 -41.96 -6.15 47.06
N ALA A 215 -40.74 -5.63 47.11
CA ALA A 215 -39.63 -6.27 47.81
C ALA A 215 -39.90 -6.39 49.32
N THR A 216 -39.64 -7.59 49.86
CA THR A 216 -39.79 -7.91 51.29
C THR A 216 -38.45 -8.31 51.89
N SER A 217 -38.40 -8.55 53.20
CA SER A 217 -37.19 -9.06 53.88
C SER A 217 -36.74 -10.44 53.38
N SER A 218 -37.62 -11.19 52.72
CA SER A 218 -37.29 -12.49 52.13
C SER A 218 -36.82 -12.37 50.68
N THR A 219 -36.88 -11.19 50.06
CA THR A 219 -36.52 -11.02 48.66
C THR A 219 -34.99 -11.05 48.47
N ASN A 220 -34.51 -11.88 47.55
CA ASN A 220 -33.13 -11.89 47.08
C ASN A 220 -32.88 -10.63 46.23
N ILE A 221 -32.33 -9.62 46.87
CA ILE A 221 -32.08 -8.30 46.26
C ILE A 221 -31.12 -8.39 45.08
N VAL A 222 -30.10 -9.26 45.10
CA VAL A 222 -29.15 -9.40 43.98
C VAL A 222 -29.88 -9.87 42.73
N THR A 223 -30.66 -10.96 42.83
CA THR A 223 -31.46 -11.47 41.72
C THR A 223 -32.47 -10.43 41.21
N LEU A 224 -33.10 -9.69 42.11
CA LEU A 224 -34.06 -8.65 41.74
C LEU A 224 -33.39 -7.53 40.93
N LEU A 225 -32.23 -7.04 41.39
CA LEU A 225 -31.47 -5.98 40.74
C LEU A 225 -30.88 -6.44 39.39
N ASP A 226 -30.37 -7.67 39.29
CA ASP A 226 -29.79 -8.21 38.04
C ASP A 226 -30.86 -8.43 36.97
N ASN A 227 -32.04 -8.92 37.35
CA ASN A 227 -33.19 -9.06 36.45
C ASN A 227 -33.64 -7.69 35.93
N ALA A 228 -33.74 -6.71 36.82
CA ALA A 228 -34.07 -5.33 36.44
C ALA A 228 -33.01 -4.75 35.48
N SER A 229 -31.73 -5.01 35.76
CA SER A 229 -30.61 -4.53 34.96
C SER A 229 -30.67 -5.08 33.54
N THR A 230 -30.94 -6.39 33.40
CA THR A 230 -31.11 -7.07 32.11
C THR A 230 -32.30 -6.52 31.32
N LEU A 231 -33.42 -6.25 32.00
CA LEU A 231 -34.60 -5.68 31.37
C LEU A 231 -34.34 -4.27 30.85
N LEU A 232 -33.70 -3.40 31.64
CA LEU A 232 -33.35 -2.04 31.22
C LEU A 232 -32.34 -2.04 30.06
N THR A 233 -31.40 -2.98 30.01
CA THR A 233 -30.53 -3.16 28.82
C THR A 233 -31.35 -3.53 27.58
N SER A 234 -32.34 -4.40 27.73
CA SER A 234 -33.21 -4.80 26.62
C SER A 234 -34.06 -3.61 26.15
N ALA A 235 -34.64 -2.85 27.08
CA ALA A 235 -35.45 -1.68 26.80
C ALA A 235 -34.69 -0.56 26.07
N ALA A 236 -33.38 -0.45 26.29
CA ALA A 236 -32.55 0.53 25.57
C ALA A 236 -32.49 0.30 24.05
N THR A 237 -32.84 -0.91 23.57
CA THR A 237 -32.81 -1.27 22.14
C THR A 237 -34.16 -1.78 21.61
N ASN A 238 -35.09 -2.12 22.50
CA ASN A 238 -36.44 -2.60 22.18
C ASN A 238 -37.48 -1.89 23.06
N PRO A 239 -38.20 -0.89 22.54
CA PRO A 239 -39.24 -0.16 23.28
C PRO A 239 -40.33 -1.06 23.89
N ALA A 240 -40.68 -2.18 23.23
CA ALA A 240 -41.70 -3.10 23.74
C ALA A 240 -41.23 -3.93 24.95
N ALA A 241 -39.95 -3.86 25.35
CA ALA A 241 -39.42 -4.66 26.45
C ALA A 241 -40.07 -4.30 27.80
N LEU A 242 -40.43 -3.03 28.02
CA LEU A 242 -41.05 -2.53 29.25
C LEU A 242 -42.58 -2.44 29.16
N ASP A 243 -43.20 -2.99 28.11
CA ASP A 243 -44.66 -3.02 27.99
C ASP A 243 -45.30 -3.71 29.21
N ASN A 244 -46.28 -3.03 29.81
CA ASN A 244 -46.94 -3.43 31.07
C ASN A 244 -45.98 -3.48 32.28
N PRO A 245 -45.25 -2.39 32.59
CA PRO A 245 -44.12 -2.39 33.52
C PRO A 245 -44.51 -2.79 34.96
N ALA A 246 -45.73 -2.45 35.41
CA ALA A 246 -46.22 -2.85 36.73
C ALA A 246 -46.45 -4.37 36.86
N VAL A 247 -46.92 -5.03 35.80
CA VAL A 247 -47.14 -6.48 35.78
C VAL A 247 -45.79 -7.20 35.76
N GLN A 248 -44.88 -6.75 34.90
CA GLN A 248 -43.52 -7.28 34.83
C GLN A 248 -42.77 -7.11 36.17
N GLY A 249 -42.94 -5.96 36.83
CA GLY A 249 -42.33 -5.69 38.14
C GLY A 249 -42.86 -6.62 39.23
N SER A 250 -44.18 -6.82 39.28
CA SER A 250 -44.81 -7.74 40.24
C SER A 250 -44.32 -9.18 40.04
N ALA A 251 -44.18 -9.63 38.79
CA ALA A 251 -43.63 -10.94 38.47
C ALA A 251 -42.16 -11.08 38.88
N ALA A 252 -41.34 -10.06 38.64
CA ALA A 252 -39.93 -10.05 39.04
C ALA A 252 -39.73 -10.15 40.56
N VAL A 253 -40.59 -9.50 41.34
CA VAL A 253 -40.60 -9.61 42.82
C VAL A 253 -40.92 -11.03 43.27
N VAL A 254 -41.90 -11.69 42.63
CA VAL A 254 -42.26 -13.08 42.91
C VAL A 254 -41.07 -14.01 42.61
N VAL A 255 -40.41 -13.82 41.47
CA VAL A 255 -39.22 -14.60 41.08
C VAL A 255 -38.09 -14.43 42.10
N ALA A 256 -37.92 -13.22 42.63
CA ALA A 256 -36.83 -12.92 43.56
C ALA A 256 -37.11 -13.27 45.03
N THR A 257 -38.32 -13.68 45.44
CA THR A 257 -38.66 -13.92 46.86
C THR A 257 -38.81 -15.41 47.16
N PRO A 258 -37.83 -16.09 47.80
CA PRO A 258 -37.95 -17.49 48.17
C PRO A 258 -39.00 -17.68 49.28
N GLY A 259 -39.97 -18.57 49.04
CA GLY A 259 -40.95 -18.98 50.05
C GLY A 259 -40.32 -19.90 51.11
N THR A 260 -40.55 -19.60 52.38
CA THR A 260 -40.04 -20.36 53.53
C THR A 260 -40.82 -21.65 53.77
N GLY A 261 -40.32 -22.75 53.18
CA GLY A 261 -40.38 -24.09 53.77
C GLY A 261 -41.70 -24.87 53.73
N GLY A 262 -41.69 -25.96 52.94
CA GLY A 262 -42.50 -27.16 53.16
C GLY A 262 -43.39 -27.59 52.00
N GLY A 263 -42.84 -28.41 51.08
CA GLY A 263 -43.66 -29.17 50.12
C GLY A 263 -43.01 -29.58 48.80
N GLY A 264 -41.77 -30.09 48.82
CA GLY A 264 -41.12 -30.72 47.67
C GLY A 264 -40.70 -29.74 46.57
N THR A 265 -39.42 -29.76 46.19
CA THR A 265 -38.98 -29.17 44.91
C THR A 265 -39.87 -29.77 43.82
N PRO A 266 -40.67 -29.00 43.08
CA PRO A 266 -41.25 -29.52 41.85
C PRO A 266 -40.04 -29.96 41.04
N THR A 267 -39.95 -31.25 40.73
CA THR A 267 -38.91 -31.77 39.85
C THR A 267 -38.86 -30.82 38.67
N PRO A 268 -37.73 -30.14 38.39
CA PRO A 268 -37.65 -29.23 37.27
C PRO A 268 -38.19 -30.00 36.06
N THR A 269 -39.21 -29.46 35.40
CA THR A 269 -39.87 -30.13 34.28
C THR A 269 -39.27 -29.61 33.01
N PHE A 270 -39.11 -30.49 32.03
CA PHE A 270 -38.81 -30.11 30.67
C PHE A 270 -39.81 -30.83 29.78
N THR A 271 -40.50 -30.08 28.93
CA THR A 271 -41.50 -30.65 28.03
C THR A 271 -41.19 -30.22 26.61
N VAL A 272 -41.34 -31.17 25.69
CA VAL A 272 -41.25 -30.90 24.26
C VAL A 272 -42.60 -31.27 23.66
N THR A 273 -43.21 -30.32 22.96
CA THR A 273 -44.45 -30.55 22.22
C THR A 273 -44.21 -30.25 20.76
N GLU A 274 -44.54 -31.20 19.90
CA GLU A 274 -44.55 -31.03 18.45
C GLU A 274 -45.95 -30.59 18.01
N ASP A 275 -46.03 -29.55 17.18
CA ASP A 275 -47.29 -29.17 16.54
C ASP A 275 -47.56 -29.94 15.24
N LEU A 276 -48.73 -29.73 14.63
CA LEU A 276 -49.15 -30.44 13.40
C LEU A 276 -48.27 -30.14 12.17
N ASN A 277 -47.35 -29.17 12.27
CA ASN A 277 -46.42 -28.79 11.21
C ASN A 277 -44.96 -29.19 11.53
N GLY A 278 -44.75 -29.98 12.58
CA GLY A 278 -43.42 -30.42 13.02
C GLY A 278 -42.64 -29.39 13.84
N ALA A 279 -43.27 -28.31 14.31
CA ALA A 279 -42.59 -27.30 15.13
C ALA A 279 -42.50 -27.75 16.59
N LEU A 280 -41.28 -27.77 17.13
CA LEU A 280 -41.00 -28.17 18.51
C LEU A 280 -41.08 -26.96 19.44
N THR A 281 -41.98 -27.03 20.42
CA THR A 281 -42.12 -26.04 21.48
C THR A 281 -41.55 -26.59 22.78
N PHE A 282 -40.67 -25.81 23.41
CA PHE A 282 -39.97 -26.19 24.63
C PHE A 282 -40.57 -25.47 25.83
N GLY A 283 -41.06 -26.23 26.80
CA GLY A 283 -41.70 -25.72 28.03
C GLY A 283 -41.11 -26.33 29.30
N GLY A 284 -41.65 -25.94 30.45
CA GLY A 284 -41.22 -26.42 31.76
C GLY A 284 -40.30 -25.46 32.52
N THR A 285 -39.86 -25.89 33.69
CA THR A 285 -39.16 -25.07 34.70
C THR A 285 -37.65 -25.33 34.77
N ALA A 286 -37.13 -26.28 34.00
CA ALA A 286 -35.69 -26.53 33.90
C ALA A 286 -34.95 -25.36 33.20
N THR A 287 -33.72 -25.06 33.63
CA THR A 287 -32.87 -23.97 33.12
C THR A 287 -31.50 -24.50 32.64
N GLY A 288 -30.79 -23.74 31.81
CA GLY A 288 -29.54 -24.17 31.15
C GLY A 288 -29.74 -24.51 29.67
N ASP A 289 -28.65 -24.92 29.00
CA ASP A 289 -28.69 -25.28 27.57
C ASP A 289 -29.60 -26.50 27.34
N ILE A 290 -30.28 -26.51 26.19
CA ILE A 290 -30.99 -27.70 25.73
C ILE A 290 -29.99 -28.59 25.00
N THR A 291 -29.75 -29.79 25.53
CA THR A 291 -29.00 -30.85 24.87
C THR A 291 -29.97 -31.85 24.25
N PHE A 292 -29.72 -32.25 23.02
CA PHE A 292 -30.56 -33.20 22.29
C PHE A 292 -29.73 -34.42 21.87
N THR A 293 -30.29 -35.62 22.03
CA THR A 293 -29.66 -36.89 21.66
C THR A 293 -30.65 -37.77 20.91
N VAL A 294 -30.27 -38.29 19.74
CA VAL A 294 -31.06 -39.28 19.00
C VAL A 294 -30.53 -40.68 19.31
N THR A 295 -31.40 -41.64 19.62
CA THR A 295 -31.03 -43.05 19.76
C THR A 295 -32.12 -43.92 19.14
N ASN A 296 -31.76 -44.79 18.18
CA ASN A 296 -32.68 -45.71 17.49
C ASN A 296 -33.95 -45.05 16.89
N GLY A 297 -33.85 -43.80 16.43
CA GLY A 297 -34.98 -43.07 15.85
C GLY A 297 -35.86 -42.33 16.87
N GLU A 298 -35.51 -42.30 18.16
CA GLU A 298 -36.16 -41.45 19.17
C GLU A 298 -35.27 -40.28 19.57
N ALA A 299 -35.88 -39.10 19.64
CA ALA A 299 -35.29 -37.84 20.03
C ALA A 299 -35.49 -37.60 21.54
N THR A 300 -34.40 -37.51 22.28
CA THR A 300 -34.38 -37.18 23.72
C THR A 300 -33.79 -35.79 23.92
N PHE A 301 -34.50 -34.92 24.64
CA PHE A 301 -34.04 -33.57 24.95
C PHE A 301 -33.78 -33.47 26.45
N LEU A 302 -32.72 -32.79 26.87
CA LEU A 302 -32.46 -32.44 28.26
C LEU A 302 -32.23 -30.94 28.40
N ARG A 303 -32.58 -30.36 29.54
CA ARG A 303 -32.24 -28.99 29.89
C ARG A 303 -31.70 -28.96 31.31
N GLY A 304 -30.44 -28.54 31.49
CA GLY A 304 -29.78 -28.56 32.80
C GLY A 304 -29.77 -29.94 33.48
N GLY A 305 -29.70 -31.02 32.69
CA GLY A 305 -29.72 -32.41 33.17
C GLY A 305 -31.12 -33.04 33.33
N VAL A 306 -32.21 -32.32 33.04
CA VAL A 306 -33.59 -32.82 33.13
C VAL A 306 -34.09 -33.28 31.78
N ALA A 307 -34.49 -34.55 31.64
CA ALA A 307 -35.04 -35.10 30.40
C ALA A 307 -36.47 -34.62 30.09
N ALA A 308 -36.74 -34.40 28.81
CA ALA A 308 -38.05 -34.02 28.30
C ALA A 308 -39.04 -35.19 28.32
N THR A 309 -40.30 -34.90 28.63
CA THR A 309 -41.42 -35.84 28.50
C THR A 309 -42.54 -35.24 27.64
N PRO A 310 -43.07 -35.95 26.62
CA PRO A 310 -42.62 -37.26 26.11
C PRO A 310 -41.33 -37.20 25.28
N ALA A 311 -40.70 -38.36 25.05
CA ALA A 311 -39.73 -38.52 23.97
C ALA A 311 -40.47 -38.43 22.63
N ILE A 312 -39.86 -37.78 21.63
CA ILE A 312 -40.46 -37.60 20.31
C ILE A 312 -39.91 -38.71 19.39
N ASP A 313 -40.79 -39.47 18.75
CA ASP A 313 -40.42 -40.42 17.71
C ASP A 313 -40.06 -39.62 16.45
N VAL A 314 -38.84 -39.75 15.97
CA VAL A 314 -38.36 -38.97 14.81
C VAL A 314 -39.09 -39.40 13.53
N SER A 315 -39.71 -40.58 13.50
CA SER A 315 -40.53 -41.04 12.36
C SER A 315 -41.93 -40.41 12.29
N THR A 316 -42.41 -39.78 13.38
CA THR A 316 -43.68 -39.01 13.38
C THR A 316 -43.50 -37.57 12.93
N ILE A 317 -42.25 -37.10 12.83
CA ILE A 317 -41.90 -35.82 12.22
C ILE A 317 -42.05 -35.98 10.70
N THR A 318 -43.27 -35.83 10.19
CA THR A 318 -43.55 -36.01 8.76
C THR A 318 -43.05 -34.83 7.93
N ASP A 319 -42.24 -35.16 6.91
CA ASP A 319 -41.93 -34.28 5.79
C ASP A 319 -43.21 -33.96 5.00
N THR A 320 -43.64 -32.71 5.07
CA THR A 320 -44.47 -32.11 4.02
C THR A 320 -43.81 -30.83 3.51
N GLY A 321 -42.72 -30.98 2.77
CA GLY A 321 -42.32 -29.99 1.76
C GLY A 321 -41.56 -28.78 2.28
N GLY A 322 -40.53 -28.98 3.10
CA GLY A 322 -39.52 -27.95 3.36
C GLY A 322 -39.88 -26.91 4.43
N VAL A 323 -40.77 -27.22 5.37
CA VAL A 323 -40.95 -26.39 6.57
C VAL A 323 -39.95 -26.82 7.63
N ALA A 324 -39.08 -25.89 8.01
CA ALA A 324 -37.98 -26.15 8.92
C ALA A 324 -38.43 -26.36 10.37
N VAL A 325 -37.67 -27.17 11.14
CA VAL A 325 -37.81 -27.23 12.60
C VAL A 325 -37.43 -25.86 13.16
N LYS A 326 -38.42 -25.07 13.57
CA LYS A 326 -38.24 -23.71 14.10
C LYS A 326 -38.13 -23.73 15.62
N LEU A 327 -37.00 -23.26 16.13
CA LEU A 327 -36.82 -23.05 17.57
C LEU A 327 -37.63 -21.81 18.02
N ALA A 328 -38.37 -21.94 19.12
CA ALA A 328 -39.05 -20.82 19.75
C ALA A 328 -38.05 -19.73 20.22
N ALA A 329 -38.48 -18.46 20.25
CA ALA A 329 -37.61 -17.30 20.48
C ALA A 329 -36.83 -17.31 21.82
N ASN A 330 -37.28 -18.11 22.78
CA ASN A 330 -36.73 -18.27 24.13
C ASN A 330 -35.61 -19.33 24.23
N VAL A 331 -35.22 -19.98 23.13
CA VAL A 331 -34.08 -20.92 23.12
C VAL A 331 -32.78 -20.13 22.94
N THR A 332 -31.86 -20.25 23.91
CA THR A 332 -30.50 -19.70 23.87
C THR A 332 -29.49 -20.85 23.81
N GLY A 333 -28.80 -21.01 22.68
CA GLY A 333 -27.78 -22.05 22.51
C GLY A 333 -28.37 -23.46 22.38
N LEU A 334 -27.81 -24.26 21.49
CA LEU A 334 -28.04 -25.71 21.43
C LEU A 334 -26.69 -26.42 21.56
N SER A 335 -26.61 -27.51 22.30
CA SER A 335 -25.39 -28.32 22.44
C SER A 335 -25.64 -29.77 22.04
N PHE A 336 -24.82 -30.31 21.14
CA PHE A 336 -24.87 -31.72 20.72
C PHE A 336 -23.66 -32.47 21.27
N ALA A 337 -23.93 -33.65 21.85
CA ALA A 337 -22.92 -34.53 22.43
C ALA A 337 -22.38 -35.59 21.44
N ASP A 338 -23.07 -35.80 20.31
CA ASP A 338 -22.67 -36.77 19.27
C ASP A 338 -23.08 -36.25 17.87
N ALA A 339 -22.11 -35.69 17.14
CA ALA A 339 -22.34 -35.10 15.82
C ALA A 339 -22.56 -36.12 14.71
N THR A 340 -22.15 -37.38 14.89
CA THR A 340 -22.38 -38.46 13.89
C THR A 340 -23.86 -38.76 13.67
N LYS A 341 -24.72 -38.28 14.57
CA LYS A 341 -26.18 -38.44 14.53
C LYS A 341 -26.92 -37.25 13.91
N LEU A 342 -26.20 -36.24 13.42
CA LEU A 342 -26.77 -35.03 12.81
C LEU A 342 -27.07 -35.19 11.31
N THR A 343 -26.50 -36.22 10.66
CA THR A 343 -26.61 -36.44 9.21
C THR A 343 -28.04 -36.74 8.72
N SER A 344 -28.97 -36.99 9.64
CA SER A 344 -30.40 -37.19 9.33
C SER A 344 -31.26 -35.94 9.52
N LEU A 345 -30.72 -34.83 10.03
CA LEU A 345 -31.47 -33.59 10.23
C LEU A 345 -31.39 -32.70 8.99
N THR A 346 -32.30 -32.88 8.03
CA THR A 346 -32.50 -31.95 6.93
C THR A 346 -33.46 -30.82 7.36
N ASN A 347 -33.17 -29.56 7.00
CA ASN A 347 -34.06 -28.39 7.22
C ASN A 347 -34.32 -28.01 8.70
N VAL A 348 -33.27 -27.76 9.50
CA VAL A 348 -33.43 -27.10 10.82
C VAL A 348 -33.18 -25.60 10.66
N ASP A 349 -34.13 -24.76 11.08
CA ASP A 349 -34.03 -23.30 11.07
C ASP A 349 -33.74 -22.82 12.49
N LEU A 350 -32.50 -22.39 12.71
CA LEU A 350 -32.03 -21.96 14.01
C LEU A 350 -32.51 -20.56 14.41
N ASN A 351 -33.26 -19.82 13.58
CA ASN A 351 -33.74 -18.46 13.89
C ASN A 351 -32.61 -17.53 14.41
N ASN A 352 -31.45 -17.52 13.75
CA ASN A 352 -30.22 -16.81 14.15
C ASN A 352 -29.63 -17.19 15.53
N LYS A 353 -29.97 -18.37 16.06
CA LYS A 353 -29.37 -18.88 17.31
C LYS A 353 -28.14 -19.74 17.04
N THR A 354 -27.16 -19.65 17.93
CA THR A 354 -25.91 -20.40 17.83
C THR A 354 -26.11 -21.85 18.26
N LEU A 355 -25.85 -22.77 17.34
CA LEU A 355 -25.70 -24.19 17.60
C LEU A 355 -24.23 -24.52 17.87
N SER A 356 -23.91 -25.00 19.07
CA SER A 356 -22.59 -25.49 19.49
C SER A 356 -22.53 -27.01 19.37
N LEU A 357 -21.51 -27.53 18.72
CA LEU A 357 -21.28 -28.98 18.60
C LEU A 357 -19.97 -29.30 19.31
N THR A 358 -19.98 -30.29 20.21
CA THR A 358 -18.78 -30.72 20.96
C THR A 358 -18.41 -32.16 20.58
N GLY A 359 -17.12 -32.50 20.54
CA GLY A 359 -16.64 -33.86 20.20
C GLY A 359 -16.77 -34.25 18.72
N VAL A 360 -16.88 -33.28 17.82
CA VAL A 360 -17.07 -33.47 16.37
C VAL A 360 -15.76 -33.79 15.67
N GLN A 361 -15.70 -34.85 14.84
CA GLN A 361 -14.56 -35.11 13.95
C GLN A 361 -14.71 -34.34 12.63
N ALA A 362 -13.61 -34.06 11.93
CA ALA A 362 -13.63 -33.28 10.69
C ALA A 362 -14.58 -33.86 9.61
N SER A 363 -14.77 -35.19 9.58
CA SER A 363 -15.70 -35.88 8.68
C SER A 363 -17.17 -35.51 8.90
N ASP A 364 -17.53 -35.08 10.10
CA ASP A 364 -18.92 -34.87 10.53
C ASP A 364 -19.37 -33.41 10.33
N VAL A 365 -18.41 -32.49 10.13
CA VAL A 365 -18.63 -31.05 10.04
C VAL A 365 -19.30 -30.65 8.72
N ALA A 366 -19.03 -31.36 7.61
CA ALA A 366 -19.63 -31.07 6.31
C ALA A 366 -21.17 -31.23 6.31
N GLY A 367 -21.68 -32.24 7.04
CA GLY A 367 -23.11 -32.42 7.24
C GLY A 367 -23.73 -31.35 8.16
N ALA A 368 -22.98 -30.88 9.16
CA ALA A 368 -23.41 -29.82 10.07
C ALA A 368 -23.47 -28.42 9.41
N LEU A 369 -22.61 -28.13 8.45
CA LEU A 369 -22.57 -26.82 7.77
C LEU A 369 -23.58 -26.69 6.62
N ALA A 370 -24.20 -27.79 6.19
CA ALA A 370 -25.26 -27.80 5.17
C ALA A 370 -26.63 -27.32 5.68
N LEU A 371 -26.77 -27.09 6.99
CA LEU A 371 -27.99 -26.60 7.62
C LEU A 371 -28.17 -25.09 7.39
N THR A 372 -29.39 -24.67 7.08
CA THR A 372 -29.77 -23.25 6.90
C THR A 372 -29.81 -22.53 8.25
N GLY A 373 -28.72 -21.86 8.62
CA GLY A 373 -28.62 -21.04 9.85
C GLY A 373 -27.17 -20.83 10.30
N VAL A 374 -26.92 -19.83 11.15
CA VAL A 374 -25.58 -19.56 11.69
C VAL A 374 -25.23 -20.61 12.75
N ILE A 375 -24.39 -21.58 12.40
CA ILE A 375 -23.89 -22.63 13.30
C ILE A 375 -22.50 -22.21 13.74
N ALA A 376 -22.16 -22.30 15.03
CA ALA A 376 -20.79 -22.12 15.50
C ALA A 376 -20.26 -23.47 15.97
N VAL A 377 -19.53 -24.17 15.10
CA VAL A 377 -18.91 -25.45 15.44
C VAL A 377 -17.68 -25.16 16.29
N ALA A 378 -17.71 -25.51 17.57
CA ALA A 378 -16.59 -25.34 18.49
C ALA A 378 -15.89 -26.70 18.72
N ALA A 379 -14.76 -26.95 18.06
CA ALA A 379 -13.99 -28.14 18.36
C ALA A 379 -13.19 -27.97 19.65
N ALA A 380 -13.40 -28.89 20.59
CA ALA A 380 -12.57 -29.07 21.77
C ALA A 380 -11.96 -30.48 21.73
N SER A 381 -10.64 -30.55 21.50
CA SER A 381 -9.72 -31.67 21.62
C SER A 381 -9.86 -32.85 20.65
N GLY A 382 -8.75 -33.21 19.99
CA GLY A 382 -8.47 -34.61 19.65
C GLY A 382 -7.91 -34.93 18.27
N ASP A 383 -8.21 -34.16 17.22
CA ASP A 383 -7.83 -34.56 15.86
C ASP A 383 -7.08 -33.47 15.09
N ALA A 384 -5.76 -33.56 15.16
CA ALA A 384 -4.83 -32.73 14.40
C ALA A 384 -4.43 -33.39 13.06
N ALA A 385 -5.11 -34.44 12.58
CA ALA A 385 -4.65 -35.22 11.44
C ALA A 385 -5.53 -35.12 10.18
N THR A 386 -6.85 -34.94 10.29
CA THR A 386 -7.73 -34.82 9.12
C THR A 386 -8.03 -33.37 8.76
N ALA A 387 -7.71 -32.98 7.52
CA ALA A 387 -8.02 -31.64 7.01
C ALA A 387 -9.54 -31.45 6.88
N LEU A 388 -10.05 -30.32 7.37
CA LEU A 388 -11.45 -29.94 7.25
C LEU A 388 -11.63 -29.04 6.03
N THR A 389 -12.42 -29.47 5.04
CA THR A 389 -12.70 -28.69 3.83
C THR A 389 -13.93 -27.79 4.01
N LEU A 390 -13.78 -26.47 3.86
CA LEU A 390 -14.84 -25.46 4.06
C LEU A 390 -14.92 -24.47 2.90
N ASN A 391 -16.07 -23.84 2.69
CA ASN A 391 -16.15 -22.60 1.92
C ASN A 391 -15.85 -21.39 2.82
N ALA A 392 -15.57 -20.22 2.24
CA ALA A 392 -15.15 -19.03 2.98
C ALA A 392 -16.24 -18.52 3.93
N GLU A 393 -17.52 -18.63 3.55
CA GLU A 393 -18.66 -18.26 4.41
C GLU A 393 -18.70 -19.11 5.68
N SER A 394 -18.43 -20.42 5.54
CA SER A 394 -18.44 -21.38 6.65
C SER A 394 -17.23 -21.25 7.56
N LEU A 395 -16.15 -20.58 7.16
CA LEU A 395 -15.00 -20.36 8.03
C LEU A 395 -15.37 -19.53 9.28
N SER A 396 -16.25 -18.55 9.11
CA SER A 396 -16.76 -17.72 10.22
C SER A 396 -17.61 -18.51 11.22
N LYS A 397 -18.08 -19.70 10.81
CA LYS A 397 -18.96 -20.61 11.54
C LYS A 397 -18.20 -21.71 12.29
N VAL A 398 -16.87 -21.70 12.25
CA VAL A 398 -16.04 -22.78 12.81
C VAL A 398 -14.93 -22.21 13.70
N SER A 399 -14.74 -22.80 14.88
CA SER A 399 -13.69 -22.43 15.85
C SER A 399 -13.03 -23.67 16.46
N GLY A 400 -11.74 -23.57 16.83
CA GLY A 400 -11.01 -24.64 17.52
C GLY A 400 -10.36 -25.72 16.64
N PHE A 401 -10.54 -25.66 15.31
CA PHE A 401 -9.83 -26.53 14.35
C PHE A 401 -8.50 -25.91 13.91
N THR A 402 -7.45 -26.71 13.72
CA THR A 402 -6.09 -26.23 13.37
C THR A 402 -5.57 -26.67 12.00
N ASN A 403 -6.34 -27.42 11.21
CA ASN A 403 -5.96 -27.89 9.85
C ASN A 403 -7.10 -27.68 8.84
N ILE A 404 -7.40 -26.44 8.47
CA ILE A 404 -8.51 -26.12 7.57
C ILE A 404 -8.00 -26.01 6.13
N THR A 405 -8.68 -26.70 5.21
CA THR A 405 -8.58 -26.49 3.77
C THR A 405 -9.80 -25.68 3.34
N LEU A 406 -9.60 -24.58 2.62
CA LEU A 406 -10.68 -23.79 2.05
C LEU A 406 -10.86 -24.13 0.58
N ALA A 407 -12.08 -24.41 0.16
CA ALA A 407 -12.48 -24.62 -1.22
C ALA A 407 -13.67 -23.69 -1.54
N ASP A 408 -13.45 -22.70 -2.40
CA ASP A 408 -14.47 -21.72 -2.77
C ASP A 408 -14.18 -21.11 -4.15
N THR A 409 -15.11 -20.35 -4.69
CA THR A 409 -14.94 -19.52 -5.89
C THR A 409 -13.82 -18.49 -5.71
N SER A 410 -13.08 -18.18 -6.79
CA SER A 410 -11.98 -17.20 -6.75
C SER A 410 -12.47 -15.82 -6.29
N ALA A 411 -13.70 -15.44 -6.65
CA ALA A 411 -14.31 -14.17 -6.25
C ALA A 411 -14.48 -14.06 -4.73
N THR A 412 -14.96 -15.13 -4.09
CA THR A 412 -15.18 -15.17 -2.65
C THR A 412 -13.86 -15.26 -1.90
N ILE A 413 -12.88 -16.01 -2.44
CA ILE A 413 -11.51 -16.05 -1.92
C ILE A 413 -10.89 -14.64 -1.94
N ASN A 414 -10.90 -13.97 -3.09
CA ASN A 414 -10.33 -12.62 -3.25
C ASN A 414 -10.93 -11.60 -2.27
N THR A 415 -12.25 -11.66 -2.06
CA THR A 415 -12.95 -10.76 -1.12
C THR A 415 -12.44 -10.93 0.32
N ASN A 416 -12.04 -12.14 0.69
CA ASN A 416 -11.64 -12.50 2.06
C ASN A 416 -10.13 -12.75 2.22
N LEU A 417 -9.34 -12.61 1.16
CA LEU A 417 -8.01 -13.21 1.04
C LEU A 417 -7.04 -12.82 2.16
N ALA A 418 -7.01 -11.55 2.55
CA ALA A 418 -6.15 -11.09 3.65
C ALA A 418 -6.49 -11.77 4.99
N ALA A 419 -7.77 -11.98 5.28
CA ALA A 419 -8.21 -12.70 6.48
C ALA A 419 -7.88 -14.20 6.38
N LEU A 420 -8.04 -14.80 5.20
CA LEU A 420 -7.72 -16.21 4.97
C LEU A 420 -6.21 -16.48 5.13
N LEU A 421 -5.36 -15.64 4.52
CA LEU A 421 -3.90 -15.77 4.58
C LEU A 421 -3.37 -15.55 6.00
N SER A 422 -3.92 -14.59 6.75
CA SER A 422 -3.50 -14.31 8.14
C SER A 422 -4.04 -15.32 9.16
N ASN A 423 -5.03 -16.13 8.81
CA ASN A 423 -5.59 -17.13 9.72
C ASN A 423 -4.65 -18.33 9.89
N ALA A 424 -4.10 -18.52 11.09
CA ALA A 424 -3.17 -19.59 11.41
C ALA A 424 -3.76 -21.01 11.29
N ASN A 425 -5.09 -21.13 11.35
CA ASN A 425 -5.79 -22.41 11.26
C ASN A 425 -6.05 -22.84 9.81
N VAL A 426 -5.90 -21.93 8.84
CA VAL A 426 -6.03 -22.21 7.40
C VAL A 426 -4.68 -22.68 6.88
N LEU A 427 -4.61 -23.93 6.43
CA LEU A 427 -3.41 -24.55 5.85
C LEU A 427 -3.41 -24.56 4.33
N ALA A 428 -4.58 -24.66 3.70
CA ALA A 428 -4.72 -24.68 2.26
C ALA A 428 -5.94 -23.85 1.84
N ILE A 429 -5.83 -23.19 0.70
CA ILE A 429 -6.84 -22.40 0.01
C ILE A 429 -6.78 -22.86 -1.45
N ASP A 430 -7.88 -23.38 -1.94
CA ASP A 430 -8.04 -23.96 -3.27
C ASP A 430 -9.25 -23.32 -3.93
N SER A 431 -9.06 -22.72 -5.10
CA SER A 431 -10.20 -22.22 -5.85
C SER A 431 -10.93 -23.36 -6.54
N THR A 432 -12.27 -23.30 -6.55
CA THR A 432 -13.07 -24.16 -7.43
C THR A 432 -12.99 -23.72 -8.90
N GLU A 433 -12.31 -22.60 -9.18
CA GLU A 433 -12.18 -21.94 -10.48
C GLU A 433 -10.72 -21.66 -10.82
N ASN A 434 -9.94 -22.71 -11.08
CA ASN A 434 -8.48 -22.66 -11.31
C ASN A 434 -8.01 -21.66 -12.39
N THR A 435 -8.87 -21.28 -13.34
CA THR A 435 -8.54 -20.30 -14.39
C THR A 435 -8.81 -18.85 -14.00
N THR A 436 -9.57 -18.62 -12.93
CA THR A 436 -9.92 -17.28 -12.45
C THR A 436 -8.92 -16.87 -11.39
N ALA A 437 -8.23 -15.74 -11.61
CA ALA A 437 -7.11 -15.34 -10.78
C ALA A 437 -7.47 -15.09 -9.30
N ILE A 438 -6.63 -15.63 -8.41
CA ILE A 438 -6.50 -15.16 -7.03
C ILE A 438 -5.48 -14.01 -7.04
N ASN A 439 -5.90 -12.83 -6.58
CA ASN A 439 -5.12 -11.60 -6.67
C ASN A 439 -4.45 -11.28 -5.34
N LEU A 440 -3.13 -11.36 -5.31
CA LEU A 440 -2.30 -11.00 -4.17
C LEU A 440 -1.78 -9.57 -4.30
N THR A 441 -1.60 -8.87 -3.18
CA THR A 441 -0.71 -7.70 -3.15
C THR A 441 0.75 -8.14 -3.22
N ALA A 442 1.67 -7.24 -3.57
CA ALA A 442 3.09 -7.57 -3.68
C ALA A 442 3.67 -8.06 -2.34
N ALA A 443 3.25 -7.46 -1.22
CA ALA A 443 3.67 -7.90 0.11
C ALA A 443 3.12 -9.28 0.48
N GLN A 444 1.90 -9.62 0.04
CA GLN A 444 1.30 -10.92 0.30
C GLN A 444 2.00 -12.03 -0.49
N GLY A 445 2.27 -11.80 -1.78
CA GLY A 445 2.96 -12.77 -2.65
C GLY A 445 4.44 -12.95 -2.32
N ALA A 446 5.09 -11.96 -1.71
CA ALA A 446 6.49 -12.06 -1.31
C ALA A 446 6.71 -12.98 -0.10
N LEU A 447 5.66 -13.32 0.64
CA LEU A 447 5.73 -14.18 1.82
C LEU A 447 5.43 -15.62 1.43
N THR A 448 6.45 -16.48 1.43
CA THR A 448 6.30 -17.91 1.10
C THR A 448 5.23 -18.62 1.93
N ALA A 449 5.08 -18.25 3.21
CA ALA A 449 4.02 -18.83 4.06
C ALA A 449 2.60 -18.54 3.56
N ASN A 450 2.39 -17.47 2.79
CA ASN A 450 1.11 -17.17 2.17
C ASN A 450 0.91 -17.96 0.88
N THR A 451 1.90 -17.97 -0.01
CA THR A 451 1.83 -18.71 -1.28
C THR A 451 1.79 -20.22 -1.05
N ASP A 452 2.41 -20.73 0.03
CA ASP A 452 2.32 -22.12 0.46
C ASP A 452 0.88 -22.56 0.75
N LYS A 453 0.03 -21.65 1.25
CA LYS A 453 -1.40 -21.93 1.47
C LYS A 453 -2.18 -22.05 0.17
N LEU A 454 -1.76 -21.44 -0.93
CA LEU A 454 -2.51 -21.44 -2.18
C LEU A 454 -2.28 -22.74 -2.96
N ALA A 455 -3.32 -23.31 -3.54
CA ALA A 455 -3.22 -24.53 -4.33
C ALA A 455 -2.40 -24.28 -5.61
N ALA A 456 -1.51 -25.21 -5.96
CA ALA A 456 -0.62 -25.07 -7.12
C ALA A 456 -1.35 -25.14 -8.48
N GLY A 457 -2.62 -25.56 -8.48
CA GLY A 457 -3.46 -25.58 -9.68
C GLY A 457 -4.20 -24.27 -9.94
N ASP A 458 -4.15 -23.30 -9.01
CA ASP A 458 -4.85 -22.03 -9.14
C ASP A 458 -4.01 -21.01 -9.90
N GLN A 459 -4.70 -20.17 -10.68
CA GLN A 459 -4.09 -18.99 -11.28
C GLN A 459 -3.81 -17.94 -10.21
N ILE A 460 -2.54 -17.66 -9.92
CA ILE A 460 -2.12 -16.66 -8.93
C ILE A 460 -1.51 -15.44 -9.61
N THR A 461 -2.12 -14.29 -9.40
CA THR A 461 -1.67 -13.01 -9.95
C THR A 461 -1.32 -12.05 -8.82
N VAL A 462 -0.19 -11.35 -8.94
CA VAL A 462 0.14 -10.21 -8.07
C VAL A 462 -0.32 -8.94 -8.76
N VAL A 463 -1.19 -8.16 -8.10
CA VAL A 463 -1.68 -6.86 -8.60
C VAL A 463 -1.39 -5.80 -7.55
N ASP A 464 -0.45 -4.89 -7.83
CA ASP A 464 -0.06 -3.83 -6.91
C ASP A 464 0.60 -2.65 -7.66
N THR A 465 0.95 -1.59 -6.94
CA THR A 465 1.73 -0.47 -7.47
C THR A 465 3.15 -0.90 -7.85
N SER A 466 3.73 -0.33 -8.90
CA SER A 466 5.13 -0.59 -9.31
C SER A 466 6.13 -0.46 -8.17
N ALA A 467 5.93 0.50 -7.26
CA ALA A 467 6.82 0.69 -6.11
C ALA A 467 6.78 -0.51 -5.14
N ASN A 468 5.60 -1.02 -4.82
CA ASN A 468 5.43 -2.18 -3.95
C ASN A 468 5.94 -3.46 -4.63
N ILE A 469 5.70 -3.61 -5.94
CA ILE A 469 6.25 -4.72 -6.73
C ILE A 469 7.77 -4.66 -6.72
N ASN A 470 8.39 -3.54 -7.07
CA ASN A 470 9.85 -3.39 -7.10
C ASN A 470 10.51 -3.71 -5.75
N SER A 471 9.91 -3.28 -4.65
CA SER A 471 10.39 -3.60 -3.29
C SER A 471 10.44 -5.10 -2.99
N ASN A 472 9.57 -5.89 -3.63
CA ASN A 472 9.40 -7.31 -3.38
C ASN A 472 9.81 -8.22 -4.57
N LEU A 473 10.24 -7.62 -5.69
CA LEU A 473 10.28 -8.26 -7.01
C LEU A 473 11.10 -9.55 -7.03
N THR A 474 12.24 -9.57 -6.33
CA THR A 474 13.09 -10.77 -6.26
C THR A 474 12.35 -11.98 -5.68
N ALA A 475 11.57 -11.79 -4.60
CA ALA A 475 10.79 -12.86 -3.99
C ALA A 475 9.64 -13.30 -4.90
N LEU A 476 8.95 -12.33 -5.52
CA LEU A 476 7.84 -12.59 -6.44
C LEU A 476 8.26 -13.41 -7.67
N LEU A 477 9.41 -13.05 -8.27
CA LEU A 477 9.97 -13.79 -9.41
C LEU A 477 10.42 -15.20 -9.03
N ALA A 478 10.93 -15.38 -7.80
CA ALA A 478 11.40 -16.68 -7.32
C ALA A 478 10.28 -17.69 -7.00
N ASP A 479 9.08 -17.21 -6.62
CA ASP A 479 7.99 -18.10 -6.23
C ASP A 479 7.35 -18.79 -7.44
N ALA A 480 7.42 -20.12 -7.50
CA ALA A 480 6.94 -20.89 -8.64
C ALA A 480 5.41 -20.92 -8.78
N LYS A 481 4.66 -20.60 -7.72
CA LYS A 481 3.19 -20.54 -7.76
C LYS A 481 2.65 -19.22 -8.30
N ILE A 482 3.46 -18.16 -8.34
CA ILE A 482 3.06 -16.89 -8.93
C ILE A 482 3.17 -17.00 -10.45
N ASP A 483 2.04 -16.89 -11.13
CA ASP A 483 1.98 -16.98 -12.58
C ASP A 483 2.15 -15.62 -13.26
N SER A 484 1.57 -14.57 -12.68
CA SER A 484 1.54 -13.23 -13.27
C SER A 484 1.81 -12.15 -12.22
N ILE A 485 2.55 -11.12 -12.62
CA ILE A 485 2.84 -9.92 -11.85
C ILE A 485 2.44 -8.75 -12.75
N ASP A 486 1.43 -8.01 -12.33
CA ASP A 486 0.80 -6.94 -13.11
C ASP A 486 0.76 -5.66 -12.28
N SER A 487 1.37 -4.60 -12.78
CA SER A 487 1.32 -3.32 -12.10
C SER A 487 0.01 -2.60 -12.36
N SER A 488 -0.56 -1.99 -11.32
CA SER A 488 -1.63 -1.00 -11.50
C SER A 488 -1.15 0.33 -12.11
N GLN A 489 0.16 0.48 -12.34
CA GLN A 489 0.80 1.69 -12.88
C GLN A 489 1.72 1.35 -14.06
N ASN A 490 1.13 0.87 -15.14
CA ASN A 490 1.78 0.42 -16.38
C ASN A 490 2.87 1.35 -16.95
N THR A 491 2.83 2.66 -16.66
CA THR A 491 3.82 3.65 -17.13
C THR A 491 4.97 3.90 -16.15
N THR A 492 4.95 3.27 -14.98
CA THR A 492 6.01 3.37 -13.97
C THR A 492 6.81 2.09 -13.98
N ALA A 493 8.10 2.21 -14.25
CA ALA A 493 8.98 1.08 -14.50
C ALA A 493 9.01 0.04 -13.37
N LEU A 494 8.91 -1.24 -13.76
CA LEU A 494 9.38 -2.37 -12.99
C LEU A 494 10.87 -2.57 -13.27
N ASN A 495 11.69 -2.46 -12.23
CA ASN A 495 13.14 -2.42 -12.35
C ASN A 495 13.73 -3.80 -12.06
N LEU A 496 14.29 -4.43 -13.08
CA LEU A 496 14.97 -5.73 -12.98
C LEU A 496 16.48 -5.54 -13.06
N THR A 497 17.21 -6.41 -12.37
CA THR A 497 18.64 -6.60 -12.65
C THR A 497 18.83 -7.30 -14.00
N ALA A 498 20.02 -7.22 -14.58
CA ALA A 498 20.33 -7.87 -15.85
C ALA A 498 20.17 -9.40 -15.76
N ALA A 499 20.55 -10.00 -14.64
CA ALA A 499 20.37 -11.43 -14.40
C ALA A 499 18.87 -11.81 -14.31
N GLN A 500 18.04 -11.00 -13.66
CA GLN A 500 16.60 -11.27 -13.56
C GLN A 500 15.91 -11.18 -14.91
N GLY A 501 16.23 -10.16 -15.73
CA GLY A 501 15.66 -9.97 -17.06
C GLY A 501 16.15 -10.99 -18.09
N ALA A 502 17.33 -11.57 -17.91
CA ALA A 502 17.87 -12.60 -18.79
C ALA A 502 17.17 -13.96 -18.64
N LEU A 503 16.40 -14.16 -17.57
CA LEU A 503 15.62 -15.37 -17.35
C LEU A 503 14.23 -15.22 -17.99
N THR A 504 14.00 -15.93 -19.10
CA THR A 504 12.69 -15.92 -19.79
C THR A 504 11.53 -16.32 -18.88
N ALA A 505 11.76 -17.18 -17.88
CA ALA A 505 10.73 -17.55 -16.90
C ALA A 505 10.31 -16.35 -16.04
N ASN A 506 11.22 -15.42 -15.75
CA ASN A 506 10.91 -14.20 -14.98
C ASN A 506 10.13 -13.21 -15.83
N THR A 507 10.59 -12.92 -17.05
CA THR A 507 9.90 -11.99 -17.95
C THR A 507 8.53 -12.55 -18.39
N ALA A 508 8.37 -13.88 -18.47
CA ALA A 508 7.08 -14.52 -18.72
C ALA A 508 6.02 -14.14 -17.68
N LYS A 509 6.39 -13.99 -16.40
CA LYS A 509 5.49 -13.59 -15.31
C LYS A 509 5.06 -12.13 -15.37
N LEU A 510 5.85 -11.25 -15.97
CA LEU A 510 5.53 -9.82 -16.00
C LEU A 510 4.44 -9.53 -17.03
N ALA A 511 3.46 -8.69 -16.67
CA ALA A 511 2.40 -8.30 -17.58
C ALA A 511 2.96 -7.53 -18.79
N ALA A 512 2.48 -7.83 -19.99
CA ALA A 512 2.98 -7.23 -21.23
C ALA A 512 2.64 -5.73 -21.37
N GLY A 513 1.73 -5.22 -20.54
CA GLY A 513 1.36 -3.81 -20.52
C GLY A 513 2.23 -2.97 -19.58
N ASP A 514 3.12 -3.57 -18.80
CA ASP A 514 3.97 -2.87 -17.85
C ASP A 514 5.26 -2.38 -18.51
N GLN A 515 5.73 -1.20 -18.10
CA GLN A 515 7.05 -0.72 -18.46
C GLN A 515 8.12 -1.52 -17.70
N ILE A 516 8.97 -2.25 -18.41
CA ILE A 516 10.03 -3.06 -17.84
C ILE A 516 11.40 -2.45 -18.17
N THR A 517 12.15 -2.11 -17.12
CA THR A 517 13.48 -1.51 -17.26
C THR A 517 14.54 -2.39 -16.59
N ILE A 518 15.63 -2.66 -17.30
CA ILE A 518 16.83 -3.26 -16.73
C ILE A 518 17.69 -2.14 -16.13
N VAL A 519 17.99 -2.24 -14.84
CA VAL A 519 18.89 -1.32 -14.11
C VAL A 519 19.95 -2.15 -13.41
N ASP A 520 21.18 -2.09 -13.91
CA ASP A 520 22.31 -2.87 -13.37
C ASP A 520 23.64 -2.22 -13.79
N THR A 521 24.77 -2.77 -13.33
CA THR A 521 26.11 -2.38 -13.78
C THR A 521 26.34 -2.72 -15.24
N SER A 522 27.21 -1.96 -15.92
CA SER A 522 27.53 -2.21 -17.34
C SER A 522 28.10 -3.61 -17.54
N ALA A 523 28.87 -4.13 -16.57
CA ALA A 523 29.40 -5.48 -16.62
C ALA A 523 28.31 -6.57 -16.62
N ASN A 524 27.32 -6.45 -15.73
CA ASN A 524 26.21 -7.41 -15.65
C ASN A 524 25.29 -7.34 -16.87
N ILE A 525 25.03 -6.13 -17.37
CA ILE A 525 24.27 -5.92 -18.60
C ILE A 525 24.99 -6.57 -19.77
N ASN A 526 26.28 -6.25 -19.98
CA ASN A 526 27.08 -6.84 -21.07
C ASN A 526 27.10 -8.37 -21.03
N GLY A 527 27.20 -8.97 -19.83
CA GLY A 527 27.14 -10.42 -19.66
C GLY A 527 25.83 -11.07 -20.16
N ASN A 528 24.74 -10.31 -20.25
CA ASN A 528 23.41 -10.79 -20.60
C ASN A 528 22.77 -10.10 -21.82
N LEU A 529 23.47 -9.13 -22.43
CA LEU A 529 22.90 -8.14 -23.34
C LEU A 529 22.14 -8.75 -24.53
N THR A 530 22.67 -9.85 -25.08
CA THR A 530 22.03 -10.54 -26.22
C THR A 530 20.61 -11.01 -25.88
N VAL A 531 20.39 -11.55 -24.67
CA VAL A 531 19.08 -12.04 -24.24
C VAL A 531 18.16 -10.86 -23.91
N LEU A 532 18.70 -9.84 -23.24
CA LEU A 532 17.94 -8.64 -22.87
C LEU A 532 17.41 -7.88 -24.09
N LEU A 533 18.23 -7.74 -25.14
CA LEU A 533 17.82 -7.10 -26.39
C LEU A 533 16.76 -7.93 -27.13
N ALA A 534 16.82 -9.25 -27.05
CA ALA A 534 15.88 -10.14 -27.73
C ALA A 534 14.49 -10.22 -27.06
N ASP A 535 14.39 -9.97 -25.75
CA ASP A 535 13.11 -10.08 -25.04
C ASP A 535 12.17 -8.91 -25.37
N ALA A 536 11.01 -9.20 -25.95
CA ALA A 536 10.06 -8.17 -26.41
C ALA A 536 9.37 -7.41 -25.26
N LYS A 537 9.37 -7.94 -24.04
CA LYS A 537 8.79 -7.28 -22.87
C LYS A 537 9.74 -6.27 -22.21
N ILE A 538 11.03 -6.31 -22.52
CA ILE A 538 11.99 -5.33 -22.00
C ILE A 538 11.92 -4.05 -22.84
N ASP A 539 11.51 -2.95 -22.22
CA ASP A 539 11.38 -1.65 -22.87
C ASP A 539 12.69 -0.86 -22.84
N SER A 540 13.39 -0.89 -21.71
CA SER A 540 14.59 -0.08 -21.47
C SER A 540 15.69 -0.87 -20.79
N ILE A 541 16.93 -0.56 -21.14
CA ILE A 541 18.16 -1.06 -20.51
C ILE A 541 19.00 0.17 -20.19
N ASP A 542 19.23 0.38 -18.91
CA ASP A 542 19.89 1.57 -18.36
C ASP A 542 21.00 1.13 -17.41
N SER A 543 22.24 1.46 -17.74
CA SER A 543 23.35 1.17 -16.86
C SER A 543 23.37 2.13 -15.68
N SER A 544 23.68 1.62 -14.48
CA SER A 544 24.03 2.48 -13.35
C SER A 544 25.40 3.17 -13.51
N GLU A 545 26.15 2.82 -14.57
CA GLU A 545 27.53 3.23 -14.85
C GLU A 545 27.64 3.85 -16.26
N ASN A 546 27.02 5.01 -16.46
CA ASN A 546 26.94 5.72 -17.76
C ASN A 546 28.27 5.94 -18.50
N THR A 547 29.41 5.88 -17.80
CA THR A 547 30.76 6.05 -18.38
C THR A 547 31.45 4.73 -18.74
N THR A 548 30.88 3.58 -18.36
CA THR A 548 31.41 2.27 -18.70
C THR A 548 30.61 1.69 -19.85
N ALA A 549 31.29 1.37 -20.94
CA ALA A 549 30.64 1.02 -22.20
C ALA A 549 29.72 -0.21 -22.10
N LEU A 550 28.53 -0.09 -22.69
CA LEU A 550 27.74 -1.22 -23.14
C LEU A 550 28.22 -1.65 -24.52
N ASN A 551 28.62 -2.91 -24.65
CA ASN A 551 29.33 -3.42 -25.82
C ASN A 551 28.37 -4.21 -26.72
N LEU A 552 28.11 -3.72 -27.92
CA LEU A 552 27.29 -4.38 -28.92
C LEU A 552 28.18 -4.99 -30.01
N THR A 553 27.72 -6.09 -30.60
CA THR A 553 28.19 -6.53 -31.92
C THR A 553 27.68 -5.58 -33.00
N ALA A 554 28.33 -5.59 -34.18
CA ALA A 554 27.92 -4.74 -35.29
C ALA A 554 26.48 -5.03 -35.75
N ALA A 555 26.07 -6.30 -35.74
CA ALA A 555 24.68 -6.69 -36.06
C ALA A 555 23.67 -6.19 -35.01
N GLN A 556 24.03 -6.22 -33.73
CA GLN A 556 23.15 -5.73 -32.66
C GLN A 556 22.96 -4.21 -32.72
N GLY A 557 24.05 -3.46 -32.93
CA GLY A 557 24.00 -1.99 -33.02
C GLY A 557 23.33 -1.48 -34.28
N ALA A 558 23.33 -2.25 -35.37
CA ALA A 558 22.67 -1.87 -36.62
C ALA A 558 21.14 -1.95 -36.57
N LEU A 559 20.59 -2.67 -35.58
CA LEU A 559 19.15 -2.83 -35.42
C LEU A 559 18.59 -1.72 -34.54
N THR A 560 17.84 -0.79 -35.12
CA THR A 560 17.23 0.36 -34.41
C THR A 560 16.34 -0.07 -33.24
N ALA A 561 15.71 -1.24 -33.31
CA ALA A 561 14.91 -1.77 -32.19
C ALA A 561 15.77 -2.09 -30.95
N ASN A 562 17.03 -2.52 -31.14
CA ASN A 562 17.94 -2.79 -30.05
C ASN A 562 18.46 -1.49 -29.42
N THR A 563 18.94 -0.55 -30.25
CA THR A 563 19.43 0.74 -29.76
C THR A 563 18.32 1.58 -29.15
N ALA A 564 17.06 1.43 -29.59
CA ALA A 564 15.90 2.06 -28.97
C ALA A 564 15.75 1.69 -27.48
N LYS A 565 16.07 0.45 -27.09
CA LYS A 565 16.03 -0.02 -25.70
C LYS A 565 17.14 0.56 -24.81
N LEU A 566 18.27 0.93 -25.38
CA LEU A 566 19.41 1.42 -24.59
C LEU A 566 19.19 2.86 -24.13
N ALA A 567 19.50 3.17 -22.87
CA ALA A 567 19.35 4.51 -22.34
C ALA A 567 20.30 5.49 -23.06
N ALA A 568 19.80 6.70 -23.37
CA ALA A 568 20.58 7.70 -24.11
C ALA A 568 21.75 8.30 -23.32
N GLY A 569 21.78 8.08 -22.00
CA GLY A 569 22.86 8.53 -21.13
C GLY A 569 24.02 7.53 -21.02
N ASP A 570 23.88 6.32 -21.56
CA ASP A 570 24.90 5.28 -21.48
C ASP A 570 25.92 5.42 -22.60
N GLN A 571 27.18 5.12 -22.28
CA GLN A 571 28.20 4.96 -23.31
C GLN A 571 27.99 3.66 -24.08
N ILE A 572 27.73 3.77 -25.38
CA ILE A 572 27.46 2.63 -26.26
C ILE A 572 28.62 2.45 -27.24
N THR A 573 29.29 1.29 -27.16
CA THR A 573 30.39 0.94 -28.06
C THR A 573 30.05 -0.29 -28.87
N VAL A 574 30.35 -0.26 -30.16
CA VAL A 574 30.27 -1.42 -31.05
C VAL A 574 31.65 -2.02 -31.15
N VAL A 575 31.80 -3.29 -30.75
CA VAL A 575 33.06 -4.05 -30.83
C VAL A 575 32.81 -5.32 -31.63
N ASP A 576 33.41 -5.42 -32.82
CA ASP A 576 33.25 -6.58 -33.70
C ASP A 576 34.45 -6.71 -34.67
N THR A 577 34.43 -7.68 -35.57
CA THR A 577 35.40 -7.78 -36.67
C THR A 577 35.17 -6.67 -37.70
N SER A 578 36.23 -6.25 -38.40
CA SER A 578 36.11 -5.21 -39.44
C SER A 578 35.12 -5.63 -40.53
N ALA A 579 35.03 -6.93 -40.84
CA ALA A 579 34.07 -7.47 -41.80
C ALA A 579 32.60 -7.24 -41.37
N ASN A 580 32.27 -7.55 -40.11
CA ASN A 580 30.92 -7.37 -39.58
C ASN A 580 30.56 -5.89 -39.44
N ILE A 581 31.52 -5.05 -39.01
CA ILE A 581 31.37 -3.59 -38.98
C ILE A 581 31.07 -3.06 -40.38
N ASN A 582 31.89 -3.40 -41.37
CA ASN A 582 31.71 -2.96 -42.76
C ASN A 582 30.34 -3.35 -43.33
N SER A 583 29.86 -4.57 -43.03
CA SER A 583 28.53 -5.02 -43.47
C SER A 583 27.38 -4.19 -42.90
N ASN A 584 27.59 -3.48 -41.79
CA ASN A 584 26.56 -2.76 -41.04
C ASN A 584 26.82 -1.25 -40.92
N LEU A 585 27.95 -0.77 -41.46
CA LEU A 585 28.56 0.51 -41.13
C LEU A 585 27.63 1.71 -41.32
N THR A 586 26.86 1.72 -42.41
CA THR A 586 25.90 2.80 -42.67
C THR A 586 24.87 2.95 -41.55
N ALA A 587 24.34 1.86 -41.00
CA ALA A 587 23.39 1.90 -39.90
C ALA A 587 24.06 2.33 -38.59
N LEU A 588 25.26 1.82 -38.33
CA LEU A 588 26.04 2.15 -37.13
C LEU A 588 26.40 3.64 -37.06
N LEU A 589 26.82 4.22 -38.19
CA LEU A 589 27.14 5.64 -38.28
C LEU A 589 25.89 6.52 -38.13
N ALA A 590 24.74 6.06 -38.62
CA ALA A 590 23.49 6.82 -38.56
C ALA A 590 22.85 6.86 -37.16
N ASP A 591 23.07 5.84 -36.31
CA ASP A 591 22.44 5.79 -35.00
C ASP A 591 23.10 6.76 -34.00
N ALA A 592 22.33 7.73 -33.51
CA ALA A 592 22.83 8.79 -32.63
C ALA A 592 23.25 8.28 -31.23
N LYS A 593 22.78 7.10 -30.79
CA LYS A 593 23.15 6.53 -29.49
C LYS A 593 24.48 5.78 -29.52
N ILE A 594 25.01 5.45 -30.70
CA ILE A 594 26.33 4.79 -30.79
C ILE A 594 27.42 5.86 -30.66
N ASP A 595 28.20 5.77 -29.58
CA ASP A 595 29.31 6.69 -29.31
C ASP A 595 30.59 6.27 -30.02
N SER A 596 30.88 4.98 -30.01
CA SER A 596 32.12 4.45 -30.57
C SER A 596 31.93 3.14 -31.34
N ILE A 597 32.70 2.97 -32.41
CA ILE A 597 32.82 1.76 -33.23
C ILE A 597 34.30 1.41 -33.25
N ASP A 598 34.64 0.25 -32.73
CA ASP A 598 36.00 -0.23 -32.55
C ASP A 598 36.13 -1.63 -33.15
N SER A 599 37.04 -1.79 -34.10
CA SER A 599 37.33 -3.11 -34.65
C SER A 599 38.21 -3.90 -33.69
N SER A 600 37.84 -5.16 -33.46
CA SER A 600 38.73 -6.16 -32.85
C SER A 600 39.92 -6.52 -33.75
N GLU A 601 39.92 -6.06 -35.01
CA GLU A 601 40.93 -6.30 -36.05
C GLU A 601 41.51 -4.97 -36.53
N ASN A 602 42.18 -4.22 -35.65
CA ASN A 602 42.73 -2.87 -35.89
C ASN A 602 43.51 -2.69 -37.21
N THR A 603 44.06 -3.76 -37.80
CA THR A 603 44.81 -3.72 -39.06
C THR A 603 43.96 -3.95 -40.31
N THR A 604 42.75 -4.51 -40.16
CA THR A 604 41.83 -4.78 -41.27
C THR A 604 40.95 -3.56 -41.46
N ALA A 605 40.92 -3.04 -42.69
CA ALA A 605 40.28 -1.76 -42.95
C ALA A 605 38.77 -1.74 -42.66
N ILE A 606 38.32 -0.69 -41.97
CA ILE A 606 36.94 -0.21 -42.02
C ILE A 606 36.81 0.70 -43.24
N ASN A 607 35.90 0.34 -44.15
CA ASN A 607 35.77 0.98 -45.45
C ASN A 607 34.61 1.98 -45.46
N LEU A 608 34.94 3.26 -45.62
CA LEU A 608 33.97 4.35 -45.76
C LEU A 608 33.77 4.72 -47.23
N THR A 609 32.56 5.16 -47.59
CA THR A 609 32.38 5.95 -48.82
C THR A 609 32.96 7.35 -48.64
N ALA A 610 33.22 8.06 -49.74
CA ALA A 610 33.75 9.41 -49.69
C ALA A 610 32.81 10.38 -48.94
N ALA A 611 31.50 10.21 -49.08
CA ALA A 611 30.52 11.00 -48.34
C ALA A 611 30.51 10.67 -46.84
N GLN A 612 30.68 9.39 -46.47
CA GLN A 612 30.73 8.97 -45.07
C GLN A 612 31.98 9.50 -44.36
N GLY A 613 33.15 9.40 -44.99
CA GLY A 613 34.41 9.89 -44.44
C GLY A 613 34.52 11.42 -44.38
N ALA A 614 33.79 12.14 -45.22
CA ALA A 614 33.78 13.60 -45.20
C ALA A 614 33.04 14.19 -44.00
N LEU A 615 32.20 13.40 -43.33
CA LEU A 615 31.43 13.85 -42.18
C LEU A 615 32.19 13.59 -40.87
N THR A 616 32.69 14.64 -40.24
CA THR A 616 33.45 14.55 -38.98
C THR A 616 32.70 13.82 -37.86
N ALA A 617 31.36 13.88 -37.84
CA ALA A 617 30.56 13.13 -36.87
C ALA A 617 30.67 11.61 -37.06
N ASN A 618 30.86 11.12 -38.29
CA ASN A 618 31.03 9.70 -38.56
C ASN A 618 32.42 9.22 -38.15
N THR A 619 33.47 9.94 -38.56
CA THR A 619 34.85 9.60 -38.20
C THR A 619 35.10 9.77 -36.70
N ALA A 620 34.39 10.67 -36.02
CA ALA A 620 34.44 10.81 -34.56
C ALA A 620 34.08 9.51 -33.83
N LYS A 621 33.13 8.72 -34.36
CA LYS A 621 32.71 7.44 -33.77
C LYS A 621 33.76 6.32 -33.95
N LEU A 622 34.55 6.36 -35.00
CA LEU A 622 35.53 5.29 -35.29
C LEU A 622 36.72 5.37 -34.32
N ALA A 623 37.17 4.23 -33.80
CA ALA A 623 38.30 4.18 -32.90
C ALA A 623 39.60 4.63 -33.59
N ALA A 624 40.43 5.41 -32.88
CA ALA A 624 41.66 5.96 -33.47
C ALA A 624 42.76 4.92 -33.74
N GLY A 625 42.60 3.71 -33.22
CA GLY A 625 43.51 2.59 -33.44
C GLY A 625 43.15 1.72 -34.63
N ASP A 626 42.04 1.99 -35.31
CA ASP A 626 41.57 1.22 -36.46
C ASP A 626 42.11 1.76 -37.78
N GLN A 627 42.40 0.85 -38.70
CA GLN A 627 42.71 1.18 -40.08
C GLN A 627 41.44 1.68 -40.79
N ILE A 628 41.37 2.95 -41.15
CA ILE A 628 40.23 3.55 -41.86
C ILE A 628 40.59 3.86 -43.30
N THR A 629 39.87 3.25 -44.24
CA THR A 629 40.07 3.44 -45.67
C THR A 629 38.81 4.01 -46.31
N VAL A 630 38.96 5.02 -47.16
CA VAL A 630 37.88 5.52 -48.01
C VAL A 630 37.97 4.82 -49.36
N VAL A 631 36.89 4.14 -49.77
CA VAL A 631 36.78 3.47 -51.08
C VAL A 631 35.53 3.96 -51.79
N ASP A 632 35.70 4.69 -52.88
CA ASP A 632 34.60 5.23 -53.67
C ASP A 632 35.02 5.51 -55.13
N THR A 633 34.13 6.03 -55.96
CA THR A 633 34.44 6.56 -57.29
C THR A 633 35.31 7.81 -57.20
N SER A 634 36.17 8.05 -58.20
CA SER A 634 37.04 9.24 -58.21
C SER A 634 36.22 10.53 -58.16
N ALA A 635 35.03 10.55 -58.77
CA ALA A 635 34.11 11.68 -58.73
C ALA A 635 33.61 11.99 -57.31
N ASN A 636 33.20 10.98 -56.54
CA ASN A 636 32.74 11.16 -55.16
C ASN A 636 33.90 11.56 -54.23
N ILE A 637 35.09 10.98 -54.44
CA ILE A 637 36.30 11.36 -53.72
C ILE A 637 36.62 12.84 -53.98
N ASN A 638 36.68 13.28 -55.24
CA ASN A 638 36.96 14.67 -55.61
C ASN A 638 35.95 15.65 -55.00
N SER A 639 34.66 15.30 -54.98
CA SER A 639 33.62 16.13 -54.37
C SER A 639 33.82 16.34 -52.86
N ASN A 640 34.55 15.45 -52.19
CA ASN A 640 34.71 15.44 -50.74
C ASN A 640 36.18 15.60 -50.28
N LEU A 641 37.11 15.70 -51.23
CA LEU A 641 38.55 15.50 -51.02
C LEU A 641 39.16 16.38 -49.93
N THR A 642 38.73 17.63 -49.85
CA THR A 642 39.20 18.56 -48.80
C THR A 642 38.91 18.02 -47.39
N ALA A 643 37.71 17.50 -47.15
CA ALA A 643 37.34 16.96 -45.83
C ALA A 643 38.07 15.64 -45.55
N LEU A 644 38.15 14.76 -46.55
CA LEU A 644 38.84 13.47 -46.43
C LEU A 644 40.33 13.62 -46.09
N LEU A 645 41.02 14.56 -46.73
CA LEU A 645 42.43 14.83 -46.45
C LEU A 645 42.64 15.46 -45.07
N ALA A 646 41.70 16.30 -44.61
CA ALA A 646 41.79 17.00 -43.34
C ALA A 646 41.57 16.09 -42.12
N ASP A 647 40.81 15.00 -42.25
CA ASP A 647 40.53 14.10 -41.13
C ASP A 647 41.73 13.22 -40.78
N ALA A 648 42.25 13.34 -39.56
CA ALA A 648 43.44 12.63 -39.12
C ALA A 648 43.22 11.12 -38.91
N LYS A 649 41.96 10.66 -38.77
CA LYS A 649 41.64 9.23 -38.61
C LYS A 649 41.54 8.49 -39.93
N ILE A 650 41.48 9.19 -41.07
CA ILE A 650 41.49 8.55 -42.39
C ILE A 650 42.94 8.27 -42.78
N ASP A 651 43.28 6.99 -42.87
CA ASP A 651 44.63 6.54 -43.20
C ASP A 651 44.85 6.42 -44.70
N SER A 652 43.84 5.92 -45.43
CA SER A 652 43.94 5.68 -46.88
C SER A 652 42.69 6.12 -47.63
N ILE A 653 42.87 6.63 -48.84
CA ILE A 653 41.84 6.99 -49.81
C ILE A 653 42.21 6.27 -51.10
N ASN A 654 41.32 5.40 -51.56
CA ASN A 654 41.54 4.56 -52.72
C ASN A 654 40.35 4.69 -53.67
N SER A 655 40.59 5.12 -54.90
CA SER A 655 39.54 5.10 -55.90
C SER A 655 39.24 3.67 -56.33
N SER A 656 37.97 3.42 -56.62
CA SER A 656 37.54 2.23 -57.36
C SER A 656 37.81 2.35 -58.87
N GLU A 657 38.23 3.54 -59.32
CA GLU A 657 38.47 3.92 -60.71
C GLU A 657 39.89 4.47 -60.88
N ASN A 658 40.90 3.61 -60.80
CA ASN A 658 42.32 3.95 -60.87
C ASN A 658 42.72 4.77 -62.13
N THR A 659 41.89 4.77 -63.19
CA THR A 659 42.13 5.54 -64.42
C THR A 659 41.49 6.93 -64.45
N VAL A 660 40.59 7.24 -63.50
CA VAL A 660 39.91 8.53 -63.40
C VAL A 660 40.62 9.35 -62.33
N ALA A 661 41.04 10.56 -62.67
CA ALA A 661 41.91 11.35 -61.82
C ALA A 661 41.28 11.76 -60.49
N ILE A 662 42.05 11.67 -59.41
CA ILE A 662 41.85 12.43 -58.17
C ILE A 662 42.52 13.79 -58.34
N ASP A 663 41.73 14.85 -58.28
CA ASP A 663 42.14 16.22 -58.60
C ASP A 663 42.54 17.00 -57.34
N LEU A 664 43.84 17.21 -57.15
CA LEU A 664 44.39 18.00 -56.05
C LEU A 664 44.61 19.46 -56.46
N THR A 665 44.38 20.38 -55.54
CA THR A 665 44.92 21.74 -55.58
C THR A 665 46.34 21.78 -55.01
N LYS A 666 47.08 22.85 -55.30
CA LYS A 666 48.40 23.11 -54.69
C LYS A 666 48.41 22.95 -53.17
N ALA A 667 47.40 23.50 -52.49
CA ALA A 667 47.32 23.49 -51.03
C ALA A 667 47.06 22.07 -50.47
N GLN A 668 46.35 21.23 -51.22
CA GLN A 668 46.05 19.85 -50.81
C GLN A 668 47.23 18.91 -51.05
N ALA A 669 48.12 19.20 -52.00
CA ALA A 669 49.27 18.34 -52.35
C ALA A 669 50.46 18.45 -51.37
N THR A 670 50.20 18.18 -50.09
CA THR A 670 51.23 18.03 -49.05
C THR A 670 51.71 16.59 -48.98
N THR A 671 52.92 16.35 -48.47
CA THR A 671 53.46 14.98 -48.30
C THR A 671 52.52 14.08 -47.48
N ALA A 672 51.92 14.61 -46.40
CA ALA A 672 51.00 13.87 -45.56
C ALA A 672 49.72 13.47 -46.29
N ASN A 673 49.17 14.36 -47.12
CA ASN A 673 47.95 14.07 -47.88
C ASN A 673 48.20 13.07 -49.02
N LEU A 674 49.35 13.17 -49.69
CA LEU A 674 49.73 12.25 -50.77
C LEU A 674 50.01 10.83 -50.26
N LEU A 675 50.44 10.68 -49.00
CA LEU A 675 50.60 9.39 -48.33
C LEU A 675 49.26 8.69 -48.06
N LYS A 676 48.15 9.44 -48.00
CA LYS A 676 46.81 8.85 -47.86
C LYS A 676 46.28 8.30 -49.17
N LEU A 677 46.67 8.86 -50.31
CA LEU A 677 46.18 8.38 -51.61
C LEU A 677 46.82 7.04 -51.96
N SER A 678 46.03 6.13 -52.53
CA SER A 678 46.53 4.86 -53.04
C SER A 678 47.59 5.09 -54.11
N ALA A 679 48.59 4.21 -54.18
CA ALA A 679 49.66 4.30 -55.17
C ALA A 679 49.19 3.89 -56.58
N ASP A 680 48.06 3.20 -56.68
CA ASP A 680 47.50 2.74 -57.95
C ASP A 680 46.53 3.77 -58.57
N ASP A 681 46.18 4.84 -57.85
CA ASP A 681 45.24 5.86 -58.31
C ASP A 681 45.90 6.91 -59.19
N LEU A 682 45.24 7.30 -60.28
CA LEU A 682 45.67 8.45 -61.08
C LEU A 682 45.49 9.76 -60.29
N VAL A 683 46.57 10.45 -59.95
CA VAL A 683 46.52 11.73 -59.21
C VAL A 683 46.92 12.90 -60.12
N THR A 684 46.02 13.87 -60.28
CA THR A 684 46.26 15.11 -61.03
C THR A 684 46.38 16.32 -60.11
N LEU A 685 47.45 17.09 -60.23
CA LEU A 685 47.66 18.35 -59.52
C LEU A 685 47.28 19.53 -60.41
N ASN A 686 46.21 20.23 -60.03
CA ASN A 686 45.75 21.45 -60.69
C ASN A 686 46.45 22.68 -60.09
N ALA A 687 47.38 23.27 -60.83
CA ALA A 687 48.16 24.44 -60.43
C ALA A 687 47.56 25.73 -60.98
N ALA A 688 47.56 26.78 -60.15
CA ALA A 688 47.20 28.15 -60.54
C ALA A 688 48.46 28.98 -60.85
N GLY A 689 48.28 30.08 -61.59
CA GLY A 689 49.38 30.98 -61.97
C GLY A 689 50.10 31.54 -60.74
N GLY A 690 51.43 31.37 -60.67
CA GLY A 690 52.26 31.76 -59.53
C GLY A 690 52.53 30.66 -58.49
N ASP A 691 51.95 29.47 -58.63
CA ASP A 691 52.26 28.35 -57.73
C ASP A 691 53.70 27.81 -57.93
N SER A 692 54.31 27.35 -56.81
CA SER A 692 55.61 26.67 -56.79
C SER A 692 55.56 25.31 -56.07
N PHE A 693 56.21 24.26 -56.60
CA PHE A 693 56.15 22.89 -56.06
C PHE A 693 57.54 22.24 -55.94
N SER A 694 57.77 21.51 -54.84
CA SER A 694 58.91 20.60 -54.62
C SER A 694 58.55 19.17 -55.03
N PHE A 695 59.51 18.25 -55.07
CA PHE A 695 59.29 16.83 -55.41
C PHE A 695 58.11 16.21 -54.66
N LEU A 696 57.01 15.95 -55.37
CA LEU A 696 55.85 15.25 -54.86
C LEU A 696 55.91 13.79 -55.35
N THR A 697 55.81 12.85 -54.42
CA THR A 697 55.62 11.43 -54.71
C THR A 697 54.13 11.15 -54.82
N ASN A 698 53.72 10.18 -55.64
CA ASN A 698 52.31 9.81 -55.84
C ASN A 698 51.47 10.91 -56.53
N VAL A 699 52.06 11.62 -57.49
CA VAL A 699 51.39 12.56 -58.40
C VAL A 699 51.75 12.17 -59.84
N ASP A 700 50.77 11.76 -60.63
CA ASP A 700 50.97 11.26 -62.00
C ASP A 700 50.89 12.36 -63.05
N LYS A 701 50.06 13.39 -62.81
CA LYS A 701 49.84 14.48 -63.76
C LYS A 701 49.83 15.84 -63.08
N VAL A 702 50.37 16.86 -63.76
CA VAL A 702 50.22 18.26 -63.35
C VAL A 702 49.52 19.03 -64.47
N ASN A 703 48.39 19.66 -64.15
CA ASN A 703 47.60 20.49 -65.04
C ASN A 703 47.85 21.98 -64.72
N THR A 704 48.41 22.72 -65.67
CA THR A 704 48.69 24.15 -65.51
C THR A 704 47.74 24.97 -66.36
N GLY A 705 46.61 25.37 -65.77
CA GLY A 705 45.56 26.13 -66.46
C GLY A 705 45.88 27.60 -66.74
N ALA A 706 47.07 28.09 -66.38
CA ALA A 706 47.49 29.49 -66.59
C ALA A 706 49.01 29.57 -66.89
N SER A 707 49.43 30.68 -67.50
CA SER A 707 50.85 31.05 -67.73
C SER A 707 51.56 31.38 -66.40
N ASN A 708 52.89 31.19 -66.34
CA ASN A 708 53.78 31.40 -65.17
C ASN A 708 53.63 30.41 -63.98
N VAL A 709 53.42 29.11 -64.22
CA VAL A 709 53.63 28.08 -63.18
C VAL A 709 55.12 27.70 -63.11
N THR A 710 55.67 27.48 -61.90
CA THR A 710 57.05 27.03 -61.67
C THR A 710 57.08 25.75 -60.84
N GLY A 711 57.76 24.68 -61.24
CA GLY A 711 57.71 23.42 -60.47
C GLY A 711 58.90 22.50 -60.71
N ALA A 712 59.24 21.69 -59.70
CA ALA A 712 60.23 20.60 -59.76
C ALA A 712 59.55 19.23 -59.78
N ALA A 713 59.71 18.45 -60.87
CA ALA A 713 59.12 17.12 -61.02
C ALA A 713 59.96 16.01 -60.33
N SER A 714 59.30 15.00 -59.73
CA SER A 714 59.94 13.89 -59.01
C SER A 714 60.44 12.76 -59.91
N THR A 715 61.10 11.77 -59.31
CA THR A 715 61.79 10.64 -59.96
C THR A 715 60.87 9.61 -60.63
N SER A 716 59.56 9.84 -60.65
CA SER A 716 58.56 9.01 -61.31
C SER A 716 57.98 9.76 -62.52
N ALA A 717 57.64 9.05 -63.60
CA ALA A 717 57.21 9.62 -64.87
C ALA A 717 55.88 10.41 -64.75
N ALA A 718 55.94 11.69 -64.39
CA ALA A 718 54.77 12.56 -64.35
C ALA A 718 54.53 13.24 -65.72
N THR A 719 53.29 13.20 -66.21
CA THR A 719 52.88 13.89 -67.46
C THR A 719 52.44 15.32 -67.14
N VAL A 720 52.87 16.29 -67.93
CA VAL A 720 52.62 17.72 -67.67
C VAL A 720 51.89 18.34 -68.87
N ASP A 721 50.64 18.78 -68.66
CA ASP A 721 49.81 19.43 -69.67
C ASP A 721 49.66 20.92 -69.32
N GLY A 722 50.03 21.82 -70.25
CA GLY A 722 49.98 23.26 -70.02
C GLY A 722 49.66 24.09 -71.27
N THR A 723 49.25 25.33 -71.04
CA THR A 723 49.14 26.36 -72.08
C THR A 723 50.49 27.04 -72.32
N ALA A 724 50.63 27.69 -73.47
CA ALA A 724 51.77 28.50 -73.86
C ALA A 724 52.26 29.46 -72.74
N GLY A 725 53.58 29.49 -72.47
CA GLY A 725 54.23 30.43 -71.54
C GLY A 725 54.50 29.96 -70.09
N ASN A 726 54.67 28.66 -69.82
CA ASN A 726 55.03 28.12 -68.48
C ASN A 726 56.52 27.75 -68.37
N GLN A 727 57.12 27.94 -67.18
CA GLN A 727 58.54 27.66 -66.90
C GLN A 727 58.69 26.42 -65.99
N TRP A 728 59.26 25.34 -66.51
CA TRP A 728 59.42 24.07 -65.76
C TRP A 728 60.86 23.80 -65.36
N PHE A 729 61.06 23.32 -64.13
CA PHE A 729 62.37 22.90 -63.60
C PHE A 729 62.39 21.38 -63.49
N PHE A 730 63.28 20.73 -64.22
CA PHE A 730 63.50 19.28 -64.08
C PHE A 730 64.83 19.05 -63.38
N ALA A 731 64.83 18.30 -62.28
CA ALA A 731 66.06 17.70 -61.77
C ALA A 731 66.44 16.53 -62.68
N ALA A 732 67.74 16.24 -62.82
CA ALA A 732 68.21 15.15 -63.67
C ALA A 732 67.47 13.83 -63.33
N ASN A 733 66.91 13.16 -64.35
CA ASN A 733 66.13 11.91 -64.33
C ASN A 733 64.58 12.03 -64.24
N VAL A 734 63.94 12.78 -65.15
CA VAL A 734 62.48 12.73 -65.35
C VAL A 734 62.17 12.40 -66.82
N GLY A 735 61.38 11.35 -67.08
CA GLY A 735 60.88 11.00 -68.41
C GLY A 735 59.37 11.21 -68.49
N GLY A 736 58.90 12.00 -69.45
CA GLY A 736 57.48 12.25 -69.73
C GLY A 736 57.32 13.14 -70.96
N VAL A 737 56.24 12.97 -71.73
CA VAL A 737 55.93 13.74 -72.95
C VAL A 737 55.10 14.98 -72.57
N SER A 738 55.55 16.17 -72.94
CA SER A 738 54.86 17.45 -72.67
C SER A 738 55.14 18.47 -73.78
N THR A 739 54.15 19.29 -74.16
CA THR A 739 54.33 20.52 -74.95
C THR A 739 54.49 21.71 -73.99
N ALA A 740 55.68 22.32 -73.91
CA ALA A 740 55.93 23.50 -73.08
C ALA A 740 56.71 24.56 -73.86
N ASP A 741 56.34 25.83 -73.74
CA ASP A 741 57.02 26.93 -74.46
C ASP A 741 58.34 27.41 -73.80
N GLU A 742 58.65 27.06 -72.54
CA GLU A 742 59.89 27.48 -71.88
C GLU A 742 60.43 26.40 -70.90
N LEU A 743 61.62 25.83 -71.18
CA LEU A 743 62.30 24.87 -70.31
C LEU A 743 63.48 25.55 -69.59
N THR A 744 63.55 25.52 -68.25
CA THR A 744 64.68 26.11 -67.49
C THR A 744 65.36 25.06 -66.59
N PHE A 745 66.69 24.97 -66.65
CA PHE A 745 67.47 24.01 -65.84
C PHE A 745 68.11 24.70 -64.62
N TYR A 746 68.19 24.02 -63.48
CA TYR A 746 68.88 24.51 -62.27
C TYR A 746 69.98 23.55 -61.85
N ASN A 747 71.16 24.07 -61.53
CA ASN A 747 72.25 23.31 -60.94
C ASN A 747 72.20 23.45 -59.41
N THR A 748 71.90 22.37 -58.71
CA THR A 748 71.75 22.37 -57.24
C THR A 748 73.09 22.47 -56.50
N ALA A 749 74.23 22.30 -57.18
CA ALA A 749 75.55 22.33 -56.56
C ALA A 749 76.10 23.75 -56.30
N THR A 750 75.54 24.80 -56.93
CA THR A 750 76.13 26.14 -56.91
C THR A 750 75.19 27.26 -56.46
N SER A 751 73.93 26.95 -56.10
CA SER A 751 72.89 27.91 -55.68
C SER A 751 72.73 29.13 -56.62
N SER A 752 73.12 28.99 -57.88
CA SER A 752 73.09 30.04 -58.91
C SER A 752 72.38 29.47 -60.14
N ALA A 753 71.34 30.18 -60.58
CA ALA A 753 70.50 29.76 -61.70
C ALA A 753 71.21 30.08 -63.03
N GLU A 754 71.68 29.07 -63.76
CA GLU A 754 71.93 29.24 -65.20
C GLU A 754 70.62 29.05 -65.95
N LYS A 755 69.96 30.18 -66.25
CA LYS A 755 68.71 30.18 -67.03
C LYS A 755 69.03 29.88 -68.49
N ILE A 756 68.83 28.64 -68.92
CA ILE A 756 68.70 28.29 -70.34
C ILE A 756 67.21 28.37 -70.67
N VAL A 757 66.85 29.13 -71.72
CA VAL A 757 65.47 29.29 -72.20
C VAL A 757 65.38 28.65 -73.57
N LEU A 758 64.49 27.68 -73.72
CA LEU A 758 64.21 27.02 -74.99
C LEU A 758 62.74 27.29 -75.37
N SER A 759 62.52 27.99 -76.49
CA SER A 759 61.20 28.34 -77.02
C SER A 759 60.74 27.39 -78.12
N GLY A 760 59.46 27.01 -78.12
CA GLY A 760 58.84 26.14 -79.14
C GLY A 760 59.12 24.65 -78.93
N VAL A 761 59.25 24.17 -77.69
CA VAL A 761 59.47 22.73 -77.44
C VAL A 761 58.14 21.97 -77.52
N THR A 762 58.02 21.09 -78.52
CA THR A 762 56.81 20.30 -78.77
C THR A 762 56.83 18.94 -78.08
N SER A 763 58.00 18.42 -77.72
CA SER A 763 58.12 17.31 -76.77
C SER A 763 59.47 17.30 -76.07
N VAL A 764 59.47 16.83 -74.82
CA VAL A 764 60.65 16.43 -74.07
C VAL A 764 60.57 14.92 -73.86
N SER A 765 61.68 14.20 -73.97
CA SER A 765 61.78 12.79 -73.61
C SER A 765 63.15 12.49 -73.02
N LEU A 766 63.27 11.43 -72.24
CA LEU A 766 64.54 10.98 -71.67
C LEU A 766 64.87 9.61 -72.25
N ASP A 767 66.08 9.43 -72.78
CA ASP A 767 66.52 8.10 -73.17
C ASP A 767 67.02 7.26 -71.98
N THR A 768 67.30 5.98 -72.25
CA THR A 768 67.76 5.02 -71.24
C THR A 768 69.12 5.37 -70.62
N ALA A 769 69.86 6.35 -71.16
CA ALA A 769 71.12 6.84 -70.62
C ALA A 769 70.96 8.13 -69.79
N GLY A 770 69.74 8.63 -69.62
CA GLY A 770 69.47 9.87 -68.86
C GLY A 770 69.73 11.14 -69.66
N VAL A 771 69.80 11.06 -71.00
CA VAL A 771 69.96 12.23 -71.86
C VAL A 771 68.59 12.78 -72.26
N PHE A 772 68.40 14.10 -72.08
CA PHE A 772 67.19 14.78 -72.53
C PHE A 772 67.18 14.92 -74.06
N ASN A 773 66.17 14.34 -74.70
CA ASN A 773 65.86 14.50 -76.11
C ASN A 773 64.69 15.49 -76.27
N LEU A 774 64.96 16.59 -76.97
CA LEU A 774 64.04 17.70 -77.16
C LEU A 774 63.56 17.72 -78.62
N THR A 775 62.26 17.76 -78.83
CA THR A 775 61.68 18.06 -80.15
C THR A 775 61.23 19.51 -80.15
N LEU A 776 61.80 20.30 -81.06
CA LEU A 776 61.47 21.71 -81.23
C LEU A 776 60.50 21.85 -82.43
N GLU A 777 59.54 22.77 -82.34
CA GLU A 777 58.82 23.28 -83.50
C GLU A 777 59.84 23.97 -84.40
N VAL A 778 59.97 23.47 -85.62
CA VAL A 778 60.75 24.16 -86.65
C VAL A 778 59.86 25.31 -87.13
N VAL A 779 60.13 26.52 -86.63
CA VAL A 779 59.52 27.75 -87.13
C VAL A 779 59.93 27.99 -88.59
#